data_AF-A0A933JKC8-F1
#
_entry.id   AF-A0A933JKC8-F1
#
_cell.length_a   1.000
_cell.length_b   1.000
_cell.length_c   1.000
_cell.angle_alpha   90.00
_cell.angle_beta   90.00
_cell.angle_gamma   90.00
#
_symmetry.space_group_name_H-M   'P 1'
#
loop_
_entity.id
_entity.type
_entity.pdbx_description
1 polymer ?
#
loop_
_entity_poly.entity_id
_entity_poly.type
_entity_poly.pdbx_seq_one_letter_code
_entity_poly.pdbx_strand_id
1 'polypeptide(L)'
;MKSLLVARGRQTGLAIEAIDLTESPRAFFESESETEVELLYSRSDLASLLLYPGALARAPDGQPSRPLPPMELVFGVEGSERVPKVAPSEAVRTFRVAGDAFDECGRRGRCIDGPSCVSECFDGVIAPSPPEAPELPAPPDFSMGCPAGWTPEPGRACLPPTVNDCAEGEFAFVGGCARPADPCGIEPFGRVPTVDVRFVDASASPGGDGSRATPFESLERALLETPDGFTLAVGRWVANEPVTISRPITILGACPEATRFGSMTFAANATVARASVDTLSVQSGHARIADSVLGRTRSSHDEYDVLVRGDLDLAHSAVKGSGIDVSFGSLTISDVAISEVPGIALSLAYSDVQIEGLRARNTGGAVTFDSTVLVSELVLEGTYVDRTLPHSSDVNRCGFCAISSTVAMRFAVLDGDPTIDIVLAAYYSKLDLESVHVASENRNAISFGTGARGSVRKVSAVGGSAMSMVESSVLLEDGAFEGTVGIELHRGADLLGARVRAQATHIGVAAADPSSTRPTRLELTDADLLASSPTVGYALFAGSRSALAPVSVLARRVHVTAPIQVDGPNASLVLEDWTSERSERPHAVTSHASARITRARISDSGREALATVEAQLDASDLAISRNSSADECWPAIEITARSTATLERLRIEDSRGTSIRARGNQLGPAESGARVVLRDVDIVGGLGRAVEITNFATADLERVRAIGLHGQGLASGRYSNLSVVDAEISGGSAQPTCLGEASRSGLLLTSSQLATVKRFLITGDFDSAVRLAPGAIATLEEGRIDGPEVGLLIEGTATNPDQTLLGVEIVNTTNAVRRE
;
A
#
# COMPACT_ATOMS: atom_id res chain seq x y z
N MET A 1 -33.05 -31.39 23.97
CA MET A 1 -33.38 -29.99 24.32
C MET A 1 -34.90 -29.86 24.40
N LYS A 2 -35.45 -29.17 25.40
CA LYS A 2 -36.91 -29.09 25.67
C LYS A 2 -37.55 -27.70 25.53
N SER A 3 -36.79 -26.64 25.28
CA SER A 3 -37.36 -25.28 25.13
C SER A 3 -36.52 -24.46 24.16
N LEU A 4 -37.17 -23.57 23.40
CA LEU A 4 -36.54 -22.64 22.46
C LEU A 4 -36.81 -21.21 22.94
N LEU A 5 -35.76 -20.38 23.03
CA LEU A 5 -35.86 -18.96 23.34
C LEU A 5 -35.89 -18.17 22.04
N VAL A 6 -36.90 -17.33 21.87
CA VAL A 6 -37.04 -16.46 20.69
C VAL A 6 -37.15 -15.01 21.16
N ALA A 7 -36.32 -14.15 20.59
CA ALA A 7 -36.41 -12.70 20.78
C ALA A 7 -37.18 -12.08 19.62
N ARG A 8 -38.20 -11.27 19.91
CA ARG A 8 -38.94 -10.50 18.90
C ARG A 8 -38.72 -9.00 19.13
N GLY A 9 -38.28 -8.31 18.08
CA GLY A 9 -38.24 -6.85 18.05
C GLY A 9 -39.57 -6.28 17.56
N ARG A 10 -40.16 -5.36 18.32
CA ARG A 10 -41.11 -4.37 17.79
C ARG A 10 -40.56 -2.98 18.04
N GLN A 11 -41.04 -1.99 17.27
CA GLN A 11 -40.57 -0.59 17.25
C GLN A 11 -40.53 0.14 18.61
N THR A 12 -40.95 -0.47 19.72
CA THR A 12 -40.91 0.13 21.06
C THR A 12 -40.26 -0.74 22.16
N GLY A 13 -39.57 -1.83 21.81
CA GLY A 13 -38.77 -2.62 22.76
C GLY A 13 -38.66 -4.11 22.43
N LEU A 14 -37.59 -4.76 22.93
CA LEU A 14 -37.28 -6.18 22.74
C LEU A 14 -37.89 -7.02 23.89
N ALA A 15 -38.68 -8.04 23.56
CA ALA A 15 -39.18 -9.02 24.54
C ALA A 15 -38.62 -10.41 24.21
N ILE A 16 -38.21 -11.14 25.26
CA ILE A 16 -37.69 -12.51 25.16
C ILE A 16 -38.72 -13.44 25.82
N GLU A 17 -39.27 -14.39 25.07
CA GLU A 17 -40.16 -15.43 25.58
C GLU A 17 -39.55 -16.81 25.40
N ALA A 18 -39.78 -17.69 26.38
CA ALA A 18 -39.43 -19.10 26.32
C ALA A 18 -40.63 -19.90 25.82
N ILE A 19 -40.48 -20.60 24.70
CA ILE A 19 -41.54 -21.43 24.12
C ILE A 19 -41.20 -22.90 24.37
N ASP A 20 -42.15 -23.61 24.98
CA ASP A 20 -42.08 -25.06 25.19
C ASP A 20 -42.56 -25.78 23.92
N LEU A 21 -41.71 -26.60 23.33
CA LEU A 21 -41.96 -27.23 22.03
C LEU A 21 -42.75 -28.55 22.13
N THR A 22 -43.27 -28.90 23.31
CA THR A 22 -44.07 -30.11 23.48
C THR A 22 -45.55 -29.98 23.07
N GLU A 23 -46.05 -28.78 22.79
CA GLU A 23 -47.44 -28.53 22.43
C GLU A 23 -47.59 -28.01 20.98
N SER A 24 -47.69 -28.94 20.02
CA SER A 24 -48.13 -28.75 18.62
C SER A 24 -47.18 -28.05 17.63
N PRO A 25 -46.52 -28.79 16.71
CA PRO A 25 -45.55 -28.24 15.75
C PRO A 25 -46.17 -27.65 14.45
N ARG A 26 -47.47 -27.35 14.40
CA ARG A 26 -48.18 -27.14 13.10
C ARG A 26 -48.73 -25.74 12.81
N ALA A 27 -48.46 -24.72 13.63
CA ALA A 27 -49.05 -23.39 13.43
C ALA A 27 -48.06 -22.26 13.03
N PHE A 28 -46.80 -22.58 12.69
CA PHE A 28 -45.76 -21.54 12.51
C PHE A 28 -45.45 -21.14 11.06
N PHE A 29 -45.99 -21.84 10.06
CA PHE A 29 -45.71 -21.58 8.64
C PHE A 29 -46.97 -21.10 7.90
N GLU A 30 -47.49 -19.92 8.23
CA GLU A 30 -48.47 -19.21 7.41
C GLU A 30 -48.57 -17.74 7.89
N SER A 31 -47.57 -16.92 7.53
CA SER A 31 -47.79 -15.47 7.44
C SER A 31 -46.80 -14.84 6.47
N GLU A 32 -47.33 -14.31 5.36
CA GLU A 32 -46.63 -13.49 4.38
C GLU A 32 -46.30 -12.12 4.99
N SER A 33 -45.05 -11.93 5.41
CA SER A 33 -44.42 -10.61 5.40
C SER A 33 -42.91 -10.79 5.50
N GLU A 34 -42.19 -10.30 4.50
CA GLU A 34 -40.73 -10.25 4.44
C GLU A 34 -40.19 -9.49 5.67
N THR A 35 -39.48 -10.20 6.53
CA THR A 35 -38.49 -9.61 7.43
C THR A 35 -37.42 -10.68 7.65
N GLU A 36 -36.23 -10.43 7.12
CA GLU A 36 -35.07 -11.31 7.30
C GLU A 36 -34.78 -11.49 8.79
N VAL A 37 -34.90 -12.73 9.25
CA VAL A 37 -34.41 -13.15 10.56
C VAL A 37 -33.11 -13.90 10.29
N GLU A 38 -31.99 -13.26 10.60
CA GLU A 38 -30.67 -13.86 10.50
C GLU A 38 -30.48 -14.88 11.63
N LEU A 39 -30.59 -16.17 11.29
CA LEU A 39 -30.38 -17.31 12.17
C LEU A 39 -28.88 -17.62 12.25
N LEU A 40 -28.21 -17.12 13.29
CA LEU A 40 -26.85 -17.54 13.63
C LEU A 40 -26.89 -18.84 14.47
N TYR A 41 -26.13 -19.83 13.99
CA TYR A 41 -25.82 -21.17 14.52
C TYR A 41 -26.62 -22.36 13.97
N SER A 42 -26.02 -23.01 12.97
CA SER A 42 -26.30 -24.38 12.56
C SER A 42 -25.10 -25.29 12.86
N ARG A 43 -25.31 -26.17 13.85
CA ARG A 43 -24.91 -27.58 13.95
C ARG A 43 -23.44 -27.96 13.72
N SER A 44 -22.74 -28.16 14.84
CA SER A 44 -21.85 -29.31 15.00
C SER A 44 -22.39 -30.15 16.16
N ASP A 45 -22.54 -31.45 15.96
CA ASP A 45 -22.79 -32.37 17.05
C ASP A 45 -21.58 -32.43 17.98
N LEU A 46 -21.77 -32.54 19.30
CA LEU A 46 -20.64 -32.66 20.23
C LEU A 46 -19.76 -33.90 19.96
N ALA A 47 -20.23 -34.85 19.14
CA ALA A 47 -19.53 -36.06 18.78
C ALA A 47 -18.41 -35.85 17.73
N SER A 48 -18.42 -34.74 16.97
CA SER A 48 -17.36 -34.42 16.00
C SER A 48 -16.11 -33.79 16.64
N LEU A 49 -16.15 -33.45 17.93
CA LEU A 49 -14.97 -33.05 18.69
C LEU A 49 -14.26 -34.31 19.21
N LEU A 50 -13.32 -34.85 18.42
CA LEU A 50 -12.44 -35.96 18.80
C LEU A 50 -11.59 -35.61 20.03
N LEU A 51 -12.16 -35.75 21.23
CA LEU A 51 -11.45 -35.60 22.49
C LEU A 51 -10.97 -36.97 22.96
N TYR A 52 -9.66 -37.16 23.01
CA TYR A 52 -9.07 -38.34 23.63
C TYR A 52 -9.42 -38.38 25.14
N PRO A 53 -9.83 -39.54 25.68
CA PRO A 53 -10.39 -39.67 27.04
C PRO A 53 -9.40 -39.41 28.20
N GLY A 54 -8.14 -39.04 27.93
CA GLY A 54 -7.10 -38.88 28.94
C GLY A 54 -6.98 -37.49 29.59
N ALA A 55 -7.57 -36.44 28.99
CA ALA A 55 -7.29 -35.05 29.39
C ALA A 55 -8.07 -34.58 30.65
N LEU A 56 -9.07 -35.33 31.10
CA LEU A 56 -9.93 -34.94 32.25
C LEU A 56 -9.44 -35.46 33.62
N ALA A 57 -8.39 -36.28 33.67
CA ALA A 57 -8.03 -37.01 34.90
C ALA A 57 -7.01 -36.33 35.83
N ARG A 58 -6.61 -35.07 35.61
CA ARG A 58 -5.46 -34.46 36.34
C ARG A 58 -5.69 -33.10 37.02
N ALA A 59 -6.92 -32.61 37.12
CA ALA A 59 -7.21 -31.45 37.96
C ALA A 59 -7.79 -31.92 39.32
N PRO A 60 -7.18 -31.56 40.47
CA PRO A 60 -7.79 -31.83 41.78
C PRO A 60 -9.12 -31.07 41.94
N ASP A 61 -10.08 -31.68 42.63
CA ASP A 61 -11.40 -31.07 42.87
C ASP A 61 -11.29 -29.75 43.64
N GLY A 62 -11.92 -28.69 43.12
CA GLY A 62 -12.28 -27.49 43.88
C GLY A 62 -11.38 -26.25 43.76
N GLN A 63 -10.45 -26.15 42.81
CA GLN A 63 -9.66 -24.90 42.63
C GLN A 63 -9.64 -24.36 41.18
N PRO A 64 -9.93 -23.06 40.96
CA PRO A 64 -9.81 -22.42 39.65
C PRO A 64 -8.38 -21.94 39.37
N SER A 65 -7.86 -22.24 38.16
CA SER A 65 -6.44 -22.03 37.81
C SER A 65 -6.10 -20.70 37.10
N ARG A 66 -7.07 -19.79 36.86
CA ARG A 66 -6.93 -18.32 36.60
C ARG A 66 -8.19 -17.78 35.87
N PRO A 67 -8.50 -16.47 35.95
CA PRO A 67 -9.55 -15.85 35.15
C PRO A 67 -9.09 -15.56 33.70
N LEU A 68 -10.00 -15.72 32.74
CA LEU A 68 -9.79 -15.24 31.36
C LEU A 68 -9.76 -13.70 31.36
N PRO A 69 -8.99 -13.05 30.47
CA PRO A 69 -9.06 -11.60 30.30
C PRO A 69 -10.47 -11.21 29.81
N PRO A 70 -10.99 -10.03 30.20
CA PRO A 70 -12.31 -9.58 29.77
C PRO A 70 -12.31 -9.36 28.25
N MET A 71 -13.19 -10.06 27.53
CA MET A 71 -13.47 -9.77 26.12
C MET A 71 -14.30 -8.49 26.03
N GLU A 72 -13.66 -7.38 25.68
CA GLU A 72 -14.34 -6.23 25.09
C GLU A 72 -13.99 -6.19 23.61
N LEU A 73 -14.93 -6.57 22.73
CA LEU A 73 -15.04 -6.08 21.36
C LEU A 73 -16.31 -6.63 20.71
N VAL A 74 -17.30 -5.76 20.53
CA VAL A 74 -18.32 -5.88 19.48
C VAL A 74 -18.27 -4.55 18.73
N PHE A 75 -17.93 -4.58 17.45
CA PHE A 75 -18.06 -3.42 16.58
C PHE A 75 -19.55 -3.20 16.26
N GLY A 76 -20.06 -2.02 16.60
CA GLY A 76 -21.35 -1.57 16.10
C GLY A 76 -21.19 -1.07 14.67
N VAL A 77 -22.04 -1.55 13.77
CA VAL A 77 -22.28 -0.89 12.48
C VAL A 77 -22.94 0.46 12.77
N GLU A 78 -22.44 1.53 12.15
CA GLU A 78 -22.98 2.89 12.29
C GLU A 78 -24.50 2.89 12.12
N GLY A 79 -25.22 3.34 13.15
CA GLY A 79 -26.67 3.57 13.12
C GLY A 79 -27.52 2.73 14.09
N SER A 80 -26.97 1.80 14.88
CA SER A 80 -27.76 1.04 15.85
C SER A 80 -27.60 1.53 17.30
N GLU A 81 -28.74 1.81 17.94
CA GLU A 81 -28.83 2.23 19.34
C GLU A 81 -28.48 1.06 20.28
N ARG A 82 -27.75 1.37 21.36
CA ARG A 82 -27.07 0.45 22.30
C ARG A 82 -27.80 -0.88 22.60
N VAL A 83 -27.20 -2.00 22.21
CA VAL A 83 -27.58 -3.35 22.66
C VAL A 83 -27.01 -3.64 24.07
N PRO A 84 -27.77 -4.24 25.01
CA PRO A 84 -27.22 -4.62 26.33
C PRO A 84 -26.20 -5.76 26.22
N LYS A 85 -25.09 -5.67 26.96
CA LYS A 85 -24.09 -6.75 27.12
C LYS A 85 -24.77 -8.01 27.68
N VAL A 86 -24.94 -9.06 26.88
CA VAL A 86 -25.36 -10.39 27.35
C VAL A 86 -24.12 -11.16 27.81
N ALA A 87 -24.11 -11.59 29.07
CA ALA A 87 -23.04 -12.42 29.62
C ALA A 87 -23.03 -13.80 28.93
N PRO A 88 -21.86 -14.33 28.51
CA PRO A 88 -21.79 -15.65 27.91
C PRO A 88 -22.27 -16.72 28.90
N SER A 89 -22.99 -17.72 28.39
CA SER A 89 -23.51 -18.82 29.20
C SER A 89 -22.38 -19.61 29.86
N GLU A 90 -22.69 -20.21 31.01
CA GLU A 90 -21.75 -20.94 31.87
C GLU A 90 -20.99 -22.06 31.14
N ALA A 91 -21.54 -22.58 30.03
CA ALA A 91 -20.95 -23.63 29.20
C ALA A 91 -19.77 -23.16 28.32
N VAL A 92 -19.67 -21.87 27.97
CA VAL A 92 -18.55 -21.34 27.18
C VAL A 92 -17.32 -21.07 28.07
N ARG A 93 -17.52 -20.91 29.38
CA ARG A 93 -16.44 -20.65 30.35
C ARG A 93 -15.55 -21.87 30.63
N THR A 94 -15.92 -23.07 30.17
CA THR A 94 -15.26 -24.33 30.52
C THR A 94 -14.51 -25.02 29.38
N PHE A 95 -14.36 -24.38 28.22
CA PHE A 95 -13.51 -24.90 27.14
C PHE A 95 -12.02 -24.70 27.44
N ARG A 96 -11.20 -25.75 27.28
CA ARG A 96 -9.73 -25.70 27.41
C ARG A 96 -9.06 -26.41 26.23
N VAL A 97 -7.97 -25.86 25.70
CA VAL A 97 -7.03 -26.52 24.77
C VAL A 97 -5.68 -26.60 25.47
N ALA A 98 -4.95 -27.72 25.33
CA ALA A 98 -3.65 -27.92 25.96
C ALA A 98 -2.58 -27.03 25.30
N GLY A 99 -1.95 -26.15 26.09
CA GLY A 99 -1.13 -25.05 25.60
C GLY A 99 0.38 -25.27 25.58
N ASP A 100 0.90 -26.48 25.82
CA ASP A 100 2.33 -26.60 26.18
C ASP A 100 3.24 -27.09 25.03
N ALA A 101 2.72 -27.44 23.85
CA ALA A 101 3.54 -28.06 22.80
C ALA A 101 4.22 -27.09 21.82
N PHE A 102 3.65 -25.89 21.57
CA PHE A 102 4.14 -24.99 20.52
C PHE A 102 5.25 -24.05 20.99
N ASP A 103 5.13 -23.51 22.19
CA ASP A 103 6.12 -22.56 22.74
C ASP A 103 7.46 -23.22 23.07
N GLU A 104 7.45 -24.50 23.45
CA GLU A 104 8.67 -25.26 23.74
C GLU A 104 9.39 -25.70 22.45
N CYS A 105 8.66 -25.88 21.34
CA CYS A 105 9.22 -26.22 20.03
C CYS A 105 9.94 -25.01 19.40
N GLY A 106 9.37 -23.80 19.55
CA GLY A 106 9.97 -22.56 19.06
C GLY A 106 11.26 -22.17 19.80
N ARG A 107 11.38 -22.48 21.09
CA ARG A 107 12.55 -22.09 21.92
C ARG A 107 13.79 -22.98 21.74
N ARG A 108 13.67 -24.17 21.16
CA ARG A 108 14.76 -25.18 21.10
C ARG A 108 15.46 -25.34 19.74
N GLY A 109 15.21 -24.44 18.77
CA GLY A 109 16.01 -24.40 17.54
C GLY A 109 15.88 -25.62 16.60
N ARG A 110 14.77 -26.38 16.71
CA ARG A 110 14.40 -27.53 15.86
C ARG A 110 15.45 -28.65 15.73
N CYS A 111 15.29 -29.70 16.55
CA CYS A 111 15.34 -31.13 16.17
C CYS A 111 15.26 -32.02 17.44
N ILE A 112 14.23 -32.86 17.55
CA ILE A 112 14.22 -34.06 18.42
C ILE A 112 13.52 -35.19 17.65
N ASP A 113 14.10 -36.39 17.67
CA ASP A 113 13.52 -37.61 17.11
C ASP A 113 12.21 -38.01 17.83
N GLY A 114 11.09 -37.98 17.12
CA GLY A 114 9.79 -38.46 17.61
C GLY A 114 8.59 -38.12 16.71
N PRO A 115 7.49 -38.88 16.78
CA PRO A 115 6.51 -39.05 15.68
C PRO A 115 5.48 -37.92 15.48
N SER A 116 5.73 -36.68 15.89
CA SER A 116 4.78 -35.59 15.64
C SER A 116 5.44 -34.21 15.54
N CYS A 117 5.98 -33.93 14.36
CA CYS A 117 6.13 -32.60 13.74
C CYS A 117 6.41 -32.82 12.24
N VAL A 118 5.51 -32.40 11.35
CA VAL A 118 5.64 -32.66 9.91
C VAL A 118 5.76 -31.33 9.15
N SER A 119 6.99 -30.97 8.74
CA SER A 119 7.29 -30.47 7.40
C SER A 119 8.81 -30.50 7.15
N GLU A 120 9.17 -30.70 5.89
CA GLU A 120 10.42 -31.24 5.35
C GLU A 120 11.67 -30.35 5.56
N CYS A 121 12.81 -31.00 5.78
CA CYS A 121 14.13 -30.37 5.71
C CYS A 121 14.51 -30.21 4.24
N PHE A 122 14.72 -28.97 3.79
CA PHE A 122 15.25 -28.69 2.46
C PHE A 122 16.78 -28.56 2.52
N ASP A 123 17.47 -29.37 1.71
CA ASP A 123 18.91 -29.30 1.45
C ASP A 123 19.21 -28.41 0.22
N GLY A 124 20.22 -27.54 0.34
CA GLY A 124 20.90 -26.84 -0.77
C GLY A 124 20.36 -25.44 -1.07
N VAL A 125 21.15 -24.37 -1.26
CA VAL A 125 22.57 -24.21 -1.56
C VAL A 125 23.00 -22.87 -0.93
N ILE A 126 24.06 -22.86 -0.11
CA ILE A 126 24.62 -21.65 0.49
C ILE A 126 25.48 -20.95 -0.56
N ALA A 127 25.08 -19.75 -1.00
CA ALA A 127 25.95 -18.85 -1.74
C ALA A 127 27.17 -18.50 -0.85
N PRO A 128 28.41 -18.49 -1.37
CA PRO A 128 29.59 -18.18 -0.56
C PRO A 128 29.41 -16.79 0.08
N SER A 129 29.52 -16.75 1.41
CA SER A 129 29.39 -15.51 2.18
C SER A 129 30.38 -14.48 1.66
N PRO A 130 29.96 -13.22 1.45
CA PRO A 130 30.88 -12.13 1.15
C PRO A 130 32.02 -12.08 2.18
N PRO A 131 33.26 -11.75 1.78
CA PRO A 131 34.38 -11.67 2.72
C PRO A 131 34.02 -10.75 3.88
N GLU A 132 34.21 -11.28 5.09
CA GLU A 132 33.85 -10.64 6.35
C GLU A 132 34.50 -9.25 6.44
N ALA A 133 33.67 -8.23 6.64
CA ALA A 133 34.16 -6.89 6.89
C ALA A 133 35.07 -6.94 8.13
N PRO A 134 36.22 -6.24 8.15
CA PRO A 134 37.12 -6.26 9.30
C PRO A 134 36.33 -5.90 10.56
N GLU A 135 36.39 -6.78 11.56
CA GLU A 135 35.68 -6.59 12.83
C GLU A 135 35.95 -5.18 13.35
N LEU A 136 34.89 -4.40 13.54
CA LEU A 136 34.97 -3.17 14.32
C LEU A 136 35.57 -3.56 15.67
N PRO A 137 36.55 -2.80 16.19
CA PRO A 137 37.16 -3.10 17.48
C PRO A 137 36.05 -3.29 18.51
N ALA A 138 36.07 -4.43 19.20
CA ALA A 138 35.06 -4.76 20.20
C ALA A 138 34.89 -3.56 21.14
N PRO A 139 33.65 -3.11 21.40
CA PRO A 139 33.42 -2.01 22.33
C PRO A 139 34.09 -2.40 23.66
N PRO A 140 34.75 -1.44 24.34
CA PRO A 140 35.49 -1.73 25.55
C PRO A 140 34.59 -2.47 26.55
N ASP A 141 35.02 -3.67 26.93
CA ASP A 141 34.30 -4.51 27.88
C ASP A 141 34.51 -3.95 29.29
N PHE A 142 33.51 -3.21 29.78
CA PHE A 142 33.50 -2.65 31.14
C PHE A 142 33.13 -3.69 32.22
N SER A 143 32.94 -4.97 31.88
CA SER A 143 32.65 -6.04 32.84
C SER A 143 33.80 -6.34 33.80
N MET A 144 35.04 -5.97 33.44
CA MET A 144 36.22 -6.10 34.32
C MET A 144 36.36 -4.98 35.36
N GLY A 145 35.33 -4.14 35.52
CA GLY A 145 35.31 -3.03 36.45
C GLY A 145 35.70 -1.71 35.78
N CYS A 146 35.19 -0.62 36.35
CA CYS A 146 35.48 0.71 35.84
C CYS A 146 36.94 1.10 36.10
N PRO A 147 37.56 1.91 35.21
CA PRO A 147 38.90 2.46 35.46
C PRO A 147 38.99 3.10 36.84
N ALA A 148 40.16 3.06 37.48
CA ALA A 148 40.34 3.59 38.83
C ALA A 148 39.78 5.03 38.95
N GLY A 149 38.86 5.21 39.91
CA GLY A 149 38.14 6.46 40.13
C GLY A 149 36.72 6.50 39.54
N TRP A 150 36.41 5.68 38.53
CA TRP A 150 35.10 5.66 37.89
C TRP A 150 34.13 4.75 38.65
N THR A 151 32.87 5.17 38.77
CA THR A 151 31.82 4.47 39.50
C THR A 151 30.93 3.70 38.52
N PRO A 152 30.71 2.39 38.69
CA PRO A 152 29.83 1.63 37.79
C PRO A 152 28.38 2.09 37.94
N GLU A 153 27.74 2.45 36.82
CA GLU A 153 26.30 2.69 36.75
C GLU A 153 25.58 1.35 36.49
N PRO A 154 24.48 1.02 37.21
CA PRO A 154 23.77 -0.23 37.00
C PRO A 154 23.19 -0.30 35.58
N GLY A 155 23.88 -1.01 34.69
CA GLY A 155 23.33 -1.45 33.43
C GLY A 155 24.19 -1.19 32.20
N ARG A 156 24.82 -0.01 32.02
CA ARG A 156 25.44 0.31 30.69
C ARG A 156 26.64 1.27 30.65
N ALA A 157 27.17 1.81 31.76
CA ALA A 157 28.33 2.71 31.68
C ALA A 157 29.15 2.79 32.97
N CYS A 158 30.41 3.21 32.82
CA CYS A 158 31.21 3.73 33.93
C CYS A 158 30.99 5.24 34.02
N LEU A 159 30.57 5.73 35.18
CA LEU A 159 30.51 7.15 35.49
C LEU A 159 31.92 7.60 35.90
N PRO A 160 32.46 8.71 35.38
CA PRO A 160 33.70 9.26 35.91
C PRO A 160 33.56 9.50 37.43
N PRO A 161 34.68 9.51 38.18
CA PRO A 161 34.66 9.97 39.56
C PRO A 161 33.87 11.27 39.57
N THR A 162 32.85 11.36 40.41
CA THR A 162 32.11 12.60 40.63
C THR A 162 33.14 13.65 41.02
N VAL A 163 33.58 14.44 40.04
CA VAL A 163 34.38 15.62 40.28
C VAL A 163 33.43 16.51 41.09
N ASN A 164 33.83 16.77 42.34
CA ASN A 164 33.12 17.59 43.32
C ASN A 164 32.27 18.67 42.64
N ASP A 165 31.04 18.87 43.14
CA ASP A 165 30.14 20.00 42.87
C ASP A 165 30.84 21.14 42.15
N CYS A 166 30.91 21.06 40.81
CA CYS A 166 31.41 22.16 40.02
C CYS A 166 30.50 23.33 40.31
N ALA A 167 31.07 24.52 40.55
CA ALA A 167 30.26 25.68 40.84
C ALA A 167 29.29 25.92 39.67
N GLU A 168 28.15 26.57 39.93
CA GLU A 168 27.15 26.82 38.89
C GLU A 168 27.79 27.45 37.62
N GLY A 169 27.72 26.70 36.52
CA GLY A 169 28.32 27.06 35.23
C GLY A 169 29.69 26.45 34.92
N GLU A 170 30.27 25.62 35.79
CA GLU A 170 31.49 24.84 35.53
C GLU A 170 31.15 23.39 35.12
N PHE A 171 31.94 22.81 34.23
CA PHE A 171 31.82 21.43 33.79
C PHE A 171 33.01 20.63 34.28
N ALA A 172 32.76 19.38 34.66
CA ALA A 172 33.80 18.47 35.08
C ALA A 172 34.61 18.00 33.86
N PHE A 173 35.89 18.37 33.79
CA PHE A 173 36.86 17.81 32.84
C PHE A 173 37.85 16.91 33.57
N VAL A 174 38.51 16.01 32.83
CA VAL A 174 39.65 15.23 33.35
C VAL A 174 40.77 16.22 33.69
N GLY A 175 40.87 16.60 34.97
CA GLY A 175 41.79 17.62 35.46
C GLY A 175 41.16 18.69 36.38
N GLY A 176 39.83 18.71 36.52
CA GLY A 176 39.11 19.62 37.44
C GLY A 176 37.82 20.18 36.85
N CYS A 177 37.10 20.97 37.64
CA CYS A 177 36.00 21.79 37.13
C CYS A 177 36.57 22.95 36.33
N ALA A 178 36.09 23.14 35.11
CA ALA A 178 36.39 24.31 34.33
C ALA A 178 35.11 24.87 33.76
N ARG A 179 34.94 26.20 33.82
CA ARG A 179 33.97 26.86 32.98
C ARG A 179 34.34 26.57 31.53
N PRO A 180 33.38 26.22 30.65
CA PRO A 180 33.65 26.24 29.23
C PRO A 180 34.19 27.64 28.94
N ALA A 181 35.22 27.73 28.10
CA ALA A 181 35.61 29.03 27.59
C ALA A 181 34.33 29.72 27.10
N ASP A 182 34.09 30.95 27.57
CA ASP A 182 32.96 31.76 27.13
C ASP A 182 32.83 31.58 25.61
N PRO A 183 31.66 31.17 25.07
CA PRO A 183 31.52 30.84 23.65
C PRO A 183 31.94 32.02 22.75
N CYS A 184 31.96 33.22 23.30
CA CYS A 184 32.35 34.47 22.66
C CYS A 184 33.85 34.80 22.82
N GLY A 185 34.61 33.94 23.50
CA GLY A 185 35.97 34.20 23.94
C GLY A 185 36.04 35.27 25.05
N ILE A 186 37.22 35.42 25.66
CA ILE A 186 37.48 36.46 26.66
C ILE A 186 37.74 37.84 26.02
N GLU A 187 38.03 37.88 24.72
CA GLU A 187 38.27 39.16 24.04
C GLU A 187 36.94 39.87 23.76
N PRO A 188 36.83 41.18 24.03
CA PRO A 188 35.57 41.91 23.94
C PRO A 188 34.94 41.89 22.54
N PHE A 189 35.75 41.71 21.49
CA PHE A 189 35.35 41.71 20.08
C PHE A 189 35.51 40.35 19.39
N GLY A 190 35.89 39.30 20.12
CA GLY A 190 36.26 38.02 19.53
C GLY A 190 37.46 38.12 18.55
N ARG A 191 37.55 37.15 17.62
CA ARG A 191 38.62 37.11 16.61
C ARG A 191 38.27 37.98 15.41
N VAL A 192 38.96 39.13 15.28
CA VAL A 192 38.76 40.13 14.21
C VAL A 192 39.93 40.16 13.21
N PRO A 193 39.72 40.61 11.97
CA PRO A 193 40.82 40.92 11.04
C PRO A 193 41.76 42.00 11.60
N THR A 194 42.99 42.07 11.08
CA THR A 194 43.99 43.05 11.55
C THR A 194 44.03 44.35 10.74
N VAL A 195 43.36 44.40 9.59
CA VAL A 195 43.32 45.56 8.68
C VAL A 195 41.88 45.97 8.39
N ASP A 196 41.66 47.26 8.15
CA ASP A 196 40.36 47.85 7.80
C ASP A 196 39.24 47.54 8.80
N VAL A 197 39.58 47.53 10.10
CA VAL A 197 38.64 47.30 11.20
C VAL A 197 38.45 48.57 12.04
N ARG A 198 37.20 48.89 12.33
CA ARG A 198 36.80 49.84 13.38
C ARG A 198 36.06 49.10 14.49
N PHE A 199 36.26 49.53 15.72
CA PHE A 199 35.75 48.87 16.91
C PHE A 199 34.60 49.66 17.52
N VAL A 200 33.55 48.96 17.96
CA VAL A 200 32.37 49.54 18.59
C VAL A 200 32.09 48.85 19.91
N ASP A 201 32.08 49.60 21.00
CA ASP A 201 31.84 49.10 22.35
C ASP A 201 30.90 50.07 23.07
N ALA A 202 29.72 49.58 23.46
CA ALA A 202 28.72 50.39 24.15
C ALA A 202 29.19 50.94 25.50
N SER A 203 30.28 50.39 26.07
CA SER A 203 30.91 50.87 27.30
C SER A 203 32.03 51.90 27.06
N ALA A 204 32.36 52.20 25.80
CA ALA A 204 33.39 53.18 25.46
C ALA A 204 32.99 54.60 25.89
N SER A 205 33.99 55.42 26.20
CA SER A 205 33.75 56.85 26.45
C SER A 205 33.34 57.56 25.16
N PRO A 206 32.40 58.52 25.21
CA PRO A 206 32.03 59.31 24.05
C PRO A 206 33.25 59.99 23.43
N GLY A 207 33.35 59.99 22.09
CA GLY A 207 34.48 60.62 21.41
C GLY A 207 35.47 59.65 20.78
N GLY A 208 35.24 58.34 20.85
CA GLY A 208 36.11 57.34 20.25
C GLY A 208 36.38 57.58 18.76
N ASP A 209 37.55 57.14 18.28
CA ASP A 209 37.98 57.21 16.88
C ASP A 209 37.82 55.85 16.16
N GLY A 210 37.18 54.89 16.83
CA GLY A 210 36.99 53.53 16.35
C GLY A 210 38.26 52.68 16.34
N SER A 211 39.36 53.15 16.92
CA SER A 211 40.52 52.29 17.17
C SER A 211 40.21 51.28 18.28
N ARG A 212 40.99 50.20 18.37
CA ARG A 212 40.81 49.20 19.43
C ARG A 212 40.99 49.78 20.84
N ALA A 213 41.81 50.83 20.98
CA ALA A 213 42.07 51.49 22.27
C ALA A 213 40.99 52.51 22.63
N THR A 214 40.37 53.13 21.63
CA THR A 214 39.29 54.12 21.78
C THR A 214 38.13 53.78 20.83
N PRO A 215 37.40 52.68 21.09
CA PRO A 215 36.29 52.24 20.25
C PRO A 215 35.17 53.29 20.21
N PHE A 216 34.35 53.25 19.17
CA PHE A 216 33.13 54.06 19.10
C PHE A 216 32.14 53.62 20.18
N GLU A 217 31.50 54.60 20.82
CA GLU A 217 30.49 54.37 21.86
C GLU A 217 29.12 53.90 21.33
N SER A 218 28.85 54.12 20.04
CA SER A 218 27.58 53.75 19.40
C SER A 218 27.79 53.26 17.96
N LEU A 219 26.84 52.44 17.49
CA LEU A 219 26.82 51.90 16.14
C LEU A 219 26.48 52.99 15.15
N GLU A 220 25.54 53.88 15.47
CA GLU A 220 25.16 54.99 14.60
C GLU A 220 26.38 55.83 14.20
N ARG A 221 27.20 56.20 15.19
CA ARG A 221 28.44 56.94 14.93
C ARG A 221 29.43 56.12 14.12
N ALA A 222 29.63 54.85 14.49
CA ALA A 222 30.51 53.96 13.74
C ALA A 222 30.06 53.81 12.28
N LEU A 223 28.77 53.71 12.02
CA LEU A 223 28.14 53.63 10.69
C LEU A 223 28.25 54.93 9.90
N LEU A 224 28.49 56.08 10.53
CA LEU A 224 28.73 57.36 9.84
C LEU A 224 30.21 57.55 9.51
N GLU A 225 31.11 57.21 10.44
CA GLU A 225 32.54 57.48 10.30
C GLU A 225 33.34 56.38 9.59
N THR A 226 32.79 55.16 9.54
CA THR A 226 33.51 54.02 8.93
C THR A 226 33.50 54.11 7.40
N PRO A 227 34.65 54.01 6.72
CA PRO A 227 34.68 54.02 5.26
C PRO A 227 34.03 52.78 4.65
N ASP A 228 33.62 52.90 3.39
CA ASP A 228 33.11 51.79 2.60
C ASP A 228 34.16 50.67 2.47
N GLY A 229 33.73 49.42 2.57
CA GLY A 229 34.55 48.21 2.54
C GLY A 229 35.10 47.76 3.89
N PHE A 230 34.96 48.55 4.96
CA PHE A 230 35.53 48.24 6.27
C PHE A 230 34.67 47.26 7.09
N THR A 231 35.32 46.64 8.08
CA THR A 231 34.66 45.83 9.11
C THR A 231 34.42 46.65 10.39
N LEU A 232 33.19 46.67 10.86
CA LEU A 232 32.79 47.10 12.20
C LEU A 232 32.80 45.90 13.15
N ALA A 233 33.85 45.79 13.95
CA ALA A 233 33.93 44.83 15.05
C ALA A 233 33.11 45.34 16.24
N VAL A 234 31.96 44.72 16.49
CA VAL A 234 31.04 45.08 17.55
C VAL A 234 31.29 44.19 18.75
N GLY A 235 31.54 44.80 19.90
CA GLY A 235 31.74 44.08 21.14
C GLY A 235 30.47 43.42 21.65
N ARG A 236 30.51 42.98 22.92
CA ARG A 236 29.32 42.48 23.61
C ARG A 236 28.32 43.60 23.77
N TRP A 237 27.21 43.54 23.04
CA TRP A 237 26.24 44.61 22.99
C TRP A 237 24.84 44.08 22.68
N VAL A 238 23.86 44.44 23.51
CA VAL A 238 22.44 44.28 23.22
C VAL A 238 21.87 45.64 22.81
N ALA A 239 21.76 45.86 21.50
CA ALA A 239 21.18 47.06 20.91
C ALA A 239 19.69 46.84 20.64
N ASN A 240 18.82 47.60 21.30
CA ASN A 240 17.37 47.57 21.04
C ASN A 240 16.94 48.60 19.98
N GLU A 241 17.85 49.47 19.57
CA GLU A 241 17.59 50.50 18.56
C GLU A 241 17.62 49.90 17.15
N PRO A 242 16.77 50.40 16.22
CA PRO A 242 16.81 49.97 14.83
C PRO A 242 18.09 50.49 14.15
N VAL A 243 18.79 49.58 13.49
CA VAL A 243 20.05 49.85 12.80
C VAL A 243 19.80 49.86 11.30
N THR A 244 20.18 50.94 10.61
CA THR A 244 20.08 51.03 9.15
C THR A 244 21.47 51.06 8.51
N ILE A 245 21.75 50.11 7.62
CA ILE A 245 23.02 49.99 6.90
C ILE A 245 22.80 50.42 5.46
N SER A 246 23.25 51.62 5.14
CA SER A 246 23.07 52.27 3.82
C SER A 246 24.32 52.26 2.96
N ARG A 247 25.40 51.60 3.41
CA ARG A 247 26.72 51.59 2.76
C ARG A 247 27.37 50.21 2.83
N PRO A 248 28.31 49.89 1.92
CA PRO A 248 28.97 48.59 1.88
C PRO A 248 29.95 48.37 3.01
N ILE A 249 29.51 47.73 4.09
CA ILE A 249 30.33 47.41 5.27
C ILE A 249 30.08 45.99 5.77
N THR A 250 30.99 45.48 6.59
CA THR A 250 30.83 44.23 7.34
C THR A 250 30.62 44.53 8.82
N ILE A 251 29.56 44.03 9.45
CA ILE A 251 29.40 44.03 10.90
C ILE A 251 29.80 42.66 11.41
N LEU A 252 30.75 42.62 12.33
CA LEU A 252 31.25 41.40 12.95
C LEU A 252 31.01 41.48 14.47
N GLY A 253 30.03 40.74 14.97
CA GLY A 253 29.80 40.64 16.42
C GLY A 253 30.86 39.79 17.12
N ALA A 254 30.91 39.89 18.44
CA ALA A 254 31.76 39.03 19.27
C ALA A 254 31.30 37.56 19.18
N CYS A 255 29.99 37.35 19.23
CA CYS A 255 29.28 36.08 19.06
C CYS A 255 27.76 36.35 19.00
N PRO A 256 26.94 35.41 18.50
CA PRO A 256 25.49 35.57 18.48
C PRO A 256 24.84 35.74 19.86
N GLU A 257 25.43 35.17 20.92
CA GLU A 257 24.88 35.23 22.28
C GLU A 257 25.12 36.58 22.97
N ALA A 258 26.20 37.29 22.62
CA ALA A 258 26.61 38.52 23.29
C ALA A 258 26.44 39.78 22.43
N THR A 259 26.36 39.66 21.10
CA THR A 259 26.08 40.78 20.20
C THR A 259 24.70 40.58 19.57
N ARG A 260 23.73 41.37 20.01
CA ARG A 260 22.32 41.28 19.60
C ARG A 260 21.80 42.64 19.13
N PHE A 261 21.11 42.62 18.00
CA PHE A 261 20.41 43.77 17.43
C PHE A 261 18.90 43.50 17.44
N GLY A 262 18.11 44.47 17.88
CA GLY A 262 16.66 44.40 17.84
C GLY A 262 16.15 44.39 16.41
N SER A 263 16.48 45.42 15.62
CA SER A 263 16.10 45.47 14.21
C SER A 263 17.27 45.92 13.34
N MET A 264 17.47 45.27 12.19
CA MET A 264 18.40 45.71 11.15
C MET A 264 17.71 45.87 9.80
N THR A 265 17.98 46.99 9.13
CA THR A 265 17.54 47.27 7.76
C THR A 265 18.74 47.48 6.85
N PHE A 266 18.82 46.71 5.76
CA PHE A 266 19.82 46.90 4.71
C PHE A 266 19.24 47.67 3.52
N ALA A 267 19.90 48.79 3.19
CA ALA A 267 19.62 49.58 1.99
C ALA A 267 20.77 49.52 0.96
N ALA A 268 21.87 48.85 1.28
CA ALA A 268 23.01 48.61 0.41
C ALA A 268 23.59 47.22 0.66
N ASN A 269 24.58 46.82 -0.14
CA ASN A 269 25.32 45.58 0.08
C ASN A 269 25.92 45.58 1.48
N ALA A 270 25.80 44.52 2.26
CA ALA A 270 26.39 44.48 3.59
C ALA A 270 26.54 43.05 4.07
N THR A 271 27.46 42.83 5.01
CA THR A 271 27.64 41.53 5.65
C THR A 271 27.41 41.67 7.15
N VAL A 272 26.65 40.76 7.77
CA VAL A 272 26.58 40.61 9.22
C VAL A 272 27.04 39.21 9.57
N ALA A 273 28.00 39.11 10.48
CA ALA A 273 28.49 37.84 10.97
C ALA A 273 28.57 37.80 12.50
N ARG A 274 28.38 36.61 13.08
CA ARG A 274 28.52 36.36 14.53
C ARG A 274 27.67 37.27 15.41
N ALA A 275 26.43 37.51 15.00
CA ALA A 275 25.49 38.32 15.75
C ALA A 275 24.09 37.68 15.78
N SER A 276 23.26 38.13 16.72
CA SER A 276 21.83 37.83 16.71
C SER A 276 21.04 39.06 16.25
N VAL A 277 20.01 38.84 15.44
CA VAL A 277 19.14 39.89 14.90
C VAL A 277 17.70 39.47 15.16
N ASP A 278 16.93 40.23 15.94
CA ASP A 278 15.54 39.84 16.22
C ASP A 278 14.67 40.04 14.97
N THR A 279 14.79 41.19 14.29
CA THR A 279 14.07 41.46 13.03
C THR A 279 15.02 41.97 11.95
N LEU A 280 14.98 41.36 10.78
CA LEU A 280 15.80 41.69 9.63
C LEU A 280 14.96 42.12 8.43
N SER A 281 15.30 43.27 7.83
CA SER A 281 14.71 43.73 6.58
C SER A 281 15.79 44.03 5.54
N VAL A 282 15.71 43.39 4.36
CA VAL A 282 16.54 43.70 3.20
C VAL A 282 15.67 44.45 2.19
N GLN A 283 15.83 45.78 2.09
CA GLN A 283 15.03 46.59 1.18
C GLN A 283 15.64 46.66 -0.22
N SER A 284 16.97 46.73 -0.30
CA SER A 284 17.73 46.78 -1.55
C SER A 284 19.18 46.34 -1.35
N GLY A 285 19.83 45.92 -2.44
CA GLY A 285 21.21 45.45 -2.44
C GLY A 285 21.34 43.98 -2.04
N HIS A 286 22.57 43.57 -1.74
CA HIS A 286 22.95 42.20 -1.40
C HIS A 286 23.36 42.08 0.07
N ALA A 287 22.50 41.49 0.90
CA ALA A 287 22.79 41.19 2.29
C ALA A 287 23.40 39.80 2.43
N ARG A 288 24.50 39.67 3.16
CA ARG A 288 25.08 38.38 3.53
C ARG A 288 25.05 38.20 5.04
N ILE A 289 24.43 37.13 5.51
CA ILE A 289 24.35 36.76 6.92
C ILE A 289 25.08 35.44 7.12
N ALA A 290 26.07 35.42 8.02
CA ALA A 290 26.86 34.24 8.31
C ALA A 290 27.01 34.00 9.82
N ASP A 291 27.06 32.73 10.26
CA ASP A 291 27.32 32.36 11.65
C ASP A 291 26.43 33.12 12.66
N SER A 292 25.15 33.33 12.32
CA SER A 292 24.26 34.27 13.01
C SER A 292 22.93 33.62 13.40
N VAL A 293 22.24 34.24 14.36
CA VAL A 293 20.90 33.81 14.81
C VAL A 293 19.87 34.89 14.47
N LEU A 294 18.99 34.61 13.52
CA LEU A 294 17.90 35.48 13.11
C LEU A 294 16.60 35.09 13.80
N GLY A 295 15.76 36.07 14.11
CA GLY A 295 14.40 35.86 14.61
C GLY A 295 14.37 35.30 16.04
N ARG A 296 13.84 36.07 16.98
CA ARG A 296 13.52 35.59 18.35
C ARG A 296 12.17 36.06 18.82
N THR A 297 11.53 36.93 18.06
CA THR A 297 10.24 37.51 18.37
C THR A 297 9.16 36.49 18.06
N ARG A 298 8.43 36.06 19.08
CA ARG A 298 7.13 35.42 18.89
C ARG A 298 6.13 36.51 18.53
N SER A 299 6.21 37.04 17.31
CA SER A 299 5.19 37.94 16.81
C SER A 299 3.88 37.16 16.56
N SER A 300 2.76 37.88 16.51
CA SER A 300 1.49 37.32 16.03
C SER A 300 1.65 36.79 14.60
N HIS A 301 0.77 35.86 14.19
CA HIS A 301 0.89 35.00 12.99
C HIS A 301 1.14 35.67 11.61
N ASP A 302 1.22 37.01 11.53
CA ASP A 302 1.30 37.78 10.29
C ASP A 302 2.62 38.55 10.09
N GLU A 303 3.58 38.49 11.02
CA GLU A 303 4.83 39.27 10.94
C GLU A 303 6.06 38.37 10.88
N TYR A 304 6.76 38.38 9.74
CA TYR A 304 8.00 37.63 9.54
C TYR A 304 9.18 38.32 10.19
N ASP A 305 10.06 37.53 10.81
CA ASP A 305 11.28 38.06 11.43
C ASP A 305 12.32 38.45 10.37
N VAL A 306 12.27 37.85 9.17
CA VAL A 306 13.15 38.18 8.05
C VAL A 306 12.32 38.53 6.83
N LEU A 307 12.34 39.81 6.42
CA LEU A 307 11.65 40.30 5.22
C LEU A 307 12.66 40.72 4.15
N VAL A 308 12.63 40.06 2.99
CA VAL A 308 13.59 40.27 1.91
C VAL A 308 12.89 40.78 0.64
N ARG A 309 13.37 41.93 0.14
CA ARG A 309 13.01 42.53 -1.15
C ARG A 309 14.20 42.74 -2.08
N GLY A 310 15.40 42.33 -1.64
CA GLY A 310 16.67 42.38 -2.39
C GLY A 310 17.33 41.01 -2.44
N ASP A 311 18.65 40.97 -2.56
CA ASP A 311 19.40 39.71 -2.54
C ASP A 311 19.83 39.34 -1.12
N LEU A 312 19.64 38.08 -0.72
CA LEU A 312 20.04 37.58 0.59
C LEU A 312 20.84 36.27 0.47
N ASP A 313 22.05 36.25 1.01
CA ASP A 313 22.86 35.06 1.24
C ASP A 313 22.82 34.69 2.73
N LEU A 314 22.23 33.54 3.08
CA LEU A 314 22.24 32.96 4.42
C LEU A 314 23.19 31.76 4.46
N ALA A 315 24.24 31.83 5.27
CA ALA A 315 25.20 30.74 5.43
C ALA A 315 25.39 30.37 6.91
N HIS A 316 25.39 29.07 7.25
CA HIS A 316 25.71 28.58 8.61
C HIS A 316 24.93 29.30 9.72
N SER A 317 23.65 29.60 9.46
CA SER A 317 22.84 30.46 10.31
C SER A 317 21.64 29.71 10.87
N ALA A 318 21.13 30.18 12.01
CA ALA A 318 19.90 29.66 12.58
C ALA A 318 18.80 30.73 12.51
N VAL A 319 17.59 30.32 12.13
CA VAL A 319 16.39 31.16 12.22
C VAL A 319 15.47 30.58 13.28
N LYS A 320 15.07 31.41 14.25
CA LYS A 320 14.03 31.08 15.22
C LYS A 320 12.90 32.09 15.09
N GLY A 321 11.73 31.86 15.69
CA GLY A 321 10.64 32.84 15.67
C GLY A 321 9.74 32.71 14.45
N SER A 322 9.48 33.77 13.69
CA SER A 322 8.34 33.82 12.75
C SER A 322 8.66 33.46 11.29
N GLY A 323 9.87 32.96 11.01
CA GLY A 323 10.26 32.48 9.66
C GLY A 323 10.84 33.56 8.75
N ILE A 324 11.01 33.21 7.48
CA ILE A 324 11.58 34.07 6.42
C ILE A 324 10.51 34.32 5.35
N ASP A 325 10.34 35.57 4.93
CA ASP A 325 9.55 35.95 3.75
C ASP A 325 10.42 36.70 2.73
N VAL A 326 10.51 36.15 1.53
CA VAL A 326 11.19 36.76 0.38
C VAL A 326 10.15 37.02 -0.69
N SER A 327 9.77 38.28 -0.84
CA SER A 327 8.75 38.65 -1.82
C SER A 327 9.34 38.99 -3.19
N PHE A 328 10.62 39.42 -3.24
CA PHE A 328 11.36 39.81 -4.46
C PHE A 328 12.87 39.67 -4.24
N GLY A 329 13.61 39.30 -5.29
CA GLY A 329 15.09 39.24 -5.30
C GLY A 329 15.63 37.82 -5.46
N SER A 330 16.90 37.60 -5.09
CA SER A 330 17.49 36.26 -5.03
C SER A 330 17.78 35.83 -3.58
N LEU A 331 17.61 34.53 -3.30
CA LEU A 331 17.92 33.95 -1.99
C LEU A 331 18.85 32.75 -2.16
N THR A 332 20.02 32.82 -1.55
CA THR A 332 20.92 31.68 -1.41
C THR A 332 20.92 31.21 0.04
N ILE A 333 20.56 29.95 0.28
CA ILE A 333 20.65 29.30 1.59
C ILE A 333 21.75 28.23 1.53
N SER A 334 22.70 28.28 2.46
CA SER A 334 23.74 27.26 2.68
C SER A 334 23.78 26.87 4.16
N ASP A 335 23.43 25.63 4.51
CA ASP A 335 23.51 25.09 5.87
C ASP A 335 22.75 25.94 6.91
N VAL A 336 21.46 26.16 6.67
CA VAL A 336 20.59 26.96 7.55
C VAL A 336 19.66 26.06 8.34
N ALA A 337 19.57 26.30 9.65
CA ALA A 337 18.61 25.63 10.52
C ALA A 337 17.44 26.58 10.85
N ILE A 338 16.22 26.23 10.47
CA ILE A 338 15.00 26.94 10.89
C ILE A 338 14.35 26.12 12.01
N SER A 339 14.04 26.72 13.15
CA SER A 339 13.46 25.97 14.27
C SER A 339 12.44 26.78 15.07
N GLU A 340 11.46 26.08 15.65
CA GLU A 340 10.46 26.66 16.58
C GLU A 340 9.61 27.77 15.93
N VAL A 341 9.28 27.61 14.63
CA VAL A 341 8.47 28.60 13.90
C VAL A 341 7.00 28.24 14.00
N PRO A 342 6.12 29.01 14.66
CA PRO A 342 4.72 28.62 14.82
C PRO A 342 3.89 28.70 13.52
N GLY A 343 4.43 29.36 12.47
CA GLY A 343 3.78 29.52 11.17
C GLY A 343 4.65 29.04 10.00
N ILE A 344 4.57 29.74 8.87
CA ILE A 344 5.32 29.45 7.63
C ILE A 344 6.82 29.66 7.89
N ALA A 345 7.62 28.59 7.76
CA ALA A 345 9.07 28.65 7.96
C ALA A 345 9.77 29.52 6.91
N LEU A 346 9.32 29.43 5.65
CA LEU A 346 9.93 30.09 4.51
C LEU A 346 8.86 30.36 3.44
N SER A 347 8.57 31.63 3.18
CA SER A 347 7.66 32.12 2.14
C SER A 347 8.48 32.73 1.02
N LEU A 348 8.36 32.20 -0.20
CA LEU A 348 9.12 32.64 -1.36
C LEU A 348 8.17 33.00 -2.49
N ALA A 349 8.09 34.30 -2.80
CA ALA A 349 7.38 34.81 -3.94
C ALA A 349 8.36 35.49 -4.91
N TYR A 350 8.15 35.31 -6.22
CA TYR A 350 8.83 36.04 -7.30
C TYR A 350 10.38 36.15 -7.19
N SER A 351 11.05 35.10 -6.72
CA SER A 351 12.50 35.12 -6.43
C SER A 351 13.27 33.95 -7.06
N ASP A 352 14.53 34.17 -7.45
CA ASP A 352 15.43 33.08 -7.82
C ASP A 352 16.06 32.50 -6.56
N VAL A 353 15.76 31.24 -6.25
CA VAL A 353 16.15 30.64 -4.97
C VAL A 353 17.04 29.42 -5.17
N GLN A 354 18.18 29.42 -4.48
CA GLN A 354 19.08 28.28 -4.38
C GLN A 354 19.20 27.83 -2.91
N ILE A 355 18.86 26.57 -2.64
CA ILE A 355 18.90 25.99 -1.30
C ILE A 355 19.90 24.82 -1.27
N GLU A 356 20.87 24.92 -0.37
CA GLU A 356 21.86 23.88 -0.03
C GLU A 356 21.85 23.67 1.48
N GLY A 357 21.42 22.50 1.94
CA GLY A 357 21.45 22.14 3.37
C GLY A 357 20.44 22.87 4.26
N LEU A 358 19.19 23.10 3.82
CA LEU A 358 18.15 23.67 4.69
C LEU A 358 17.56 22.60 5.61
N ARG A 359 17.60 22.83 6.92
CA ARG A 359 16.99 21.96 7.94
C ARG A 359 15.92 22.72 8.72
N ALA A 360 14.64 22.39 8.53
CA ALA A 360 13.54 22.97 9.31
C ALA A 360 13.07 21.97 10.38
N ARG A 361 12.98 22.41 11.65
CA ARG A 361 12.55 21.58 12.78
C ARG A 361 11.40 22.22 13.56
N ASN A 362 10.37 21.44 13.91
CA ASN A 362 9.25 21.91 14.75
C ASN A 362 8.60 23.20 14.24
N THR A 363 8.28 23.26 12.95
CA THR A 363 7.61 24.42 12.33
C THR A 363 6.11 24.18 12.17
N GLY A 364 5.27 25.21 12.32
CA GLY A 364 3.80 25.15 12.26
C GLY A 364 3.21 25.29 10.85
N GLY A 365 4.08 25.52 9.86
CA GLY A 365 3.74 25.65 8.46
C GLY A 365 4.97 25.46 7.56
N ALA A 366 4.70 25.03 6.34
CA ALA A 366 5.65 24.64 5.32
C ALA A 366 6.41 25.77 4.64
N VAL A 367 7.41 25.39 3.84
CA VAL A 367 8.00 26.23 2.81
C VAL A 367 7.00 26.41 1.65
N THR A 368 6.73 27.65 1.24
CA THR A 368 5.90 27.98 0.07
C THR A 368 6.74 28.61 -1.04
N PHE A 369 6.50 28.17 -2.28
CA PHE A 369 7.21 28.68 -3.46
C PHE A 369 6.25 29.13 -4.55
N ASP A 370 6.42 30.36 -5.00
CA ASP A 370 5.79 30.94 -6.20
C ASP A 370 6.84 31.32 -7.26
N SER A 371 8.01 30.68 -7.23
CA SER A 371 9.15 30.98 -8.10
C SER A 371 10.10 29.79 -8.30
N THR A 372 11.00 29.88 -9.29
CA THR A 372 11.92 28.78 -9.66
C THR A 372 12.91 28.53 -8.54
N VAL A 373 12.97 27.28 -8.06
CA VAL A 373 13.84 26.91 -6.93
C VAL A 373 14.69 25.70 -7.27
N LEU A 374 15.98 25.82 -6.98
CA LEU A 374 16.94 24.72 -7.01
C LEU A 374 17.22 24.29 -5.57
N VAL A 375 16.79 23.08 -5.20
CA VAL A 375 16.98 22.52 -3.86
C VAL A 375 17.91 21.30 -3.93
N SER A 376 19.09 21.41 -3.33
CA SER A 376 20.04 20.29 -3.28
C SER A 376 19.85 19.41 -2.03
N GLU A 377 19.51 19.99 -0.88
CA GLU A 377 19.18 19.25 0.34
C GLU A 377 18.14 20.03 1.15
N LEU A 378 17.00 19.38 1.43
CA LEU A 378 15.95 19.89 2.31
C LEU A 378 15.56 18.80 3.31
N VAL A 379 15.67 19.11 4.60
CA VAL A 379 15.28 18.22 5.69
C VAL A 379 14.19 18.92 6.50
N LEU A 380 13.01 18.31 6.57
CA LEU A 380 11.90 18.78 7.40
C LEU A 380 11.65 17.74 8.50
N GLU A 381 11.83 18.14 9.76
CA GLU A 381 11.62 17.27 10.94
C GLU A 381 10.57 17.86 11.88
N GLY A 382 9.56 17.07 12.26
CA GLY A 382 8.58 17.48 13.27
C GLY A 382 7.73 18.69 12.87
N THR A 383 7.59 18.98 11.58
CA THR A 383 6.72 20.05 11.07
C THR A 383 5.27 19.71 11.38
N TYR A 384 4.55 20.56 12.11
CA TYR A 384 3.12 20.46 12.38
C TYR A 384 2.33 21.31 11.39
N VAL A 385 1.25 20.79 10.80
CA VAL A 385 0.32 21.62 9.99
C VAL A 385 -0.92 21.86 10.84
N ASP A 386 -1.17 23.12 11.23
CA ASP A 386 -2.35 23.45 12.02
C ASP A 386 -3.64 23.35 11.18
N ARG A 387 -4.42 22.29 11.43
CA ARG A 387 -5.70 22.02 10.77
C ARG A 387 -6.80 23.03 11.12
N THR A 388 -6.62 23.87 12.14
CA THR A 388 -7.65 24.79 12.64
C THR A 388 -7.78 26.09 11.84
N LEU A 389 -6.85 26.36 10.91
CA LEU A 389 -6.93 27.54 10.04
C LEU A 389 -8.14 27.44 9.07
N PRO A 390 -8.98 28.49 8.97
CA PRO A 390 -10.20 28.47 8.16
C PRO A 390 -9.94 28.29 6.66
N HIS A 391 -10.88 27.61 5.99
CA HIS A 391 -10.87 27.07 4.63
C HIS A 391 -10.59 28.01 3.43
N SER A 392 -10.05 29.23 3.60
CA SER A 392 -10.05 30.19 2.49
C SER A 392 -8.95 30.00 1.43
N SER A 393 -8.04 29.02 1.57
CA SER A 393 -7.17 28.57 0.47
C SER A 393 -6.43 27.27 0.84
N ASP A 394 -6.42 26.28 -0.03
CA ASP A 394 -5.76 24.96 0.18
C ASP A 394 -4.25 25.05 0.51
N VAL A 395 -3.62 26.20 0.23
CA VAL A 395 -2.20 26.49 0.45
C VAL A 395 -1.78 26.36 1.92
N ASN A 396 -2.68 26.66 2.86
CA ASN A 396 -2.35 26.66 4.30
C ASN A 396 -2.30 25.25 4.93
N ARG A 397 -2.56 24.19 4.15
CA ARG A 397 -2.55 22.80 4.63
C ARG A 397 -1.38 21.96 4.10
N CYS A 398 -0.49 22.55 3.33
CA CYS A 398 0.68 21.85 2.81
C CYS A 398 1.81 21.79 3.85
N GLY A 399 2.52 20.66 3.91
CA GLY A 399 3.86 20.53 4.49
C GLY A 399 4.98 21.02 3.54
N PHE A 400 4.70 21.09 2.23
CA PHE A 400 5.55 21.71 1.20
C PHE A 400 4.68 22.09 -0.02
N CYS A 401 4.48 23.38 -0.33
CA CYS A 401 3.54 23.80 -1.38
C CYS A 401 4.27 24.56 -2.50
N ALA A 402 4.22 24.06 -3.75
CA ALA A 402 4.81 24.69 -4.92
C ALA A 402 3.73 25.08 -5.95
N ILE A 403 3.42 26.37 -6.07
CA ILE A 403 2.16 26.80 -6.72
C ILE A 403 2.30 27.10 -8.22
N SER A 404 3.49 27.43 -8.74
CA SER A 404 3.61 27.86 -10.15
C SER A 404 4.95 27.61 -10.87
N SER A 405 5.92 26.96 -10.23
CA SER A 405 7.32 27.05 -10.66
C SER A 405 8.00 25.73 -11.03
N THR A 406 9.11 25.79 -11.77
CA THR A 406 9.97 24.61 -11.95
C THR A 406 10.76 24.38 -10.68
N VAL A 407 10.61 23.20 -10.08
CA VAL A 407 11.36 22.78 -8.89
C VAL A 407 12.20 21.56 -9.26
N ALA A 408 13.52 21.70 -9.16
CA ALA A 408 14.45 20.59 -9.24
C ALA A 408 14.96 20.32 -7.83
N MET A 409 14.64 19.15 -7.29
CA MET A 409 15.00 18.77 -5.93
C MET A 409 15.78 17.47 -5.93
N ARG A 410 16.95 17.48 -5.28
CA ARG A 410 17.81 16.30 -5.24
C ARG A 410 17.39 15.28 -4.17
N PHE A 411 17.11 15.78 -2.97
CA PHE A 411 16.88 14.94 -1.79
C PHE A 411 15.96 15.66 -0.81
N ALA A 412 14.87 14.99 -0.43
CA ALA A 412 14.00 15.38 0.66
C ALA A 412 13.90 14.25 1.68
N VAL A 413 14.17 14.56 2.95
CA VAL A 413 13.80 13.69 4.08
C VAL A 413 12.68 14.36 4.83
N LEU A 414 11.57 13.64 4.90
CA LEU A 414 10.36 14.07 5.56
C LEU A 414 10.11 13.11 6.71
N ASP A 415 10.44 13.55 7.93
CA ASP A 415 10.17 12.82 9.18
C ASP A 415 9.11 13.61 9.94
N GLY A 416 7.86 13.20 9.75
CA GLY A 416 6.67 13.91 10.22
C GLY A 416 5.96 13.17 11.34
N ASP A 417 5.29 13.93 12.21
CA ASP A 417 4.30 13.37 13.13
C ASP A 417 3.27 12.53 12.34
N PRO A 418 2.90 11.33 12.80
CA PRO A 418 1.99 10.40 12.12
C PRO A 418 0.58 10.97 11.86
N THR A 419 0.28 12.21 12.27
CA THR A 419 -1.00 12.88 12.04
C THR A 419 -1.02 13.82 10.82
N ILE A 420 0.10 13.98 10.11
CA ILE A 420 0.26 15.04 9.11
C ILE A 420 0.37 14.50 7.68
N ASP A 421 -0.35 15.12 6.76
CA ASP A 421 -0.27 14.83 5.32
C ASP A 421 0.88 15.65 4.72
N ILE A 422 1.85 14.96 4.11
CA ILE A 422 2.92 15.65 3.39
C ILE A 422 2.46 15.87 1.95
N VAL A 423 1.76 16.97 1.76
CA VAL A 423 1.23 17.32 0.45
C VAL A 423 2.32 18.03 -0.34
N LEU A 424 2.98 17.34 -1.28
CA LEU A 424 3.82 17.95 -2.33
C LEU A 424 2.92 18.51 -3.45
N ALA A 425 2.13 19.53 -3.14
CA ALA A 425 1.25 20.12 -4.16
C ALA A 425 2.06 20.93 -5.16
N ALA A 426 2.23 20.38 -6.36
CA ALA A 426 2.66 21.09 -7.56
C ALA A 426 1.40 21.50 -8.34
N TYR A 427 1.12 22.80 -8.43
CA TYR A 427 0.08 23.31 -9.33
C TYR A 427 0.74 23.88 -10.59
N TYR A 428 0.34 23.41 -11.78
CA TYR A 428 0.81 23.91 -13.09
C TYR A 428 2.34 23.87 -13.35
N SER A 429 3.10 23.12 -12.56
CA SER A 429 4.56 23.15 -12.55
C SER A 429 5.23 21.90 -13.11
N LYS A 430 6.51 22.04 -13.48
CA LYS A 430 7.42 20.92 -13.72
C LYS A 430 8.14 20.54 -12.43
N LEU A 431 7.90 19.33 -11.91
CA LEU A 431 8.55 18.83 -10.70
C LEU A 431 9.49 17.66 -11.06
N ASP A 432 10.79 17.88 -10.95
CA ASP A 432 11.79 16.83 -11.17
C ASP A 432 12.46 16.50 -9.82
N LEU A 433 12.15 15.33 -9.27
CA LEU A 433 12.70 14.83 -8.00
C LEU A 433 13.69 13.70 -8.27
N GLU A 434 14.96 13.87 -7.87
CA GLU A 434 15.94 12.78 -7.97
C GLU A 434 15.67 11.71 -6.90
N SER A 435 15.39 12.11 -5.66
CA SER A 435 15.02 11.18 -4.59
C SER A 435 14.14 11.79 -3.51
N VAL A 436 13.14 11.02 -3.04
CA VAL A 436 12.25 11.38 -1.93
C VAL A 436 12.26 10.26 -0.91
N HIS A 437 12.60 10.59 0.33
CA HIS A 437 12.52 9.69 1.47
C HIS A 437 11.41 10.16 2.40
N VAL A 438 10.33 9.38 2.51
CA VAL A 438 9.22 9.66 3.42
C VAL A 438 9.22 8.64 4.55
N ALA A 439 9.41 9.09 5.78
CA ALA A 439 9.16 8.29 6.97
C ALA A 439 7.87 8.82 7.60
N SER A 440 6.74 8.18 7.29
CA SER A 440 5.45 8.60 7.81
C SER A 440 4.55 7.38 7.96
N GLU A 441 3.87 7.23 9.09
CA GLU A 441 2.87 6.17 9.28
C GLU A 441 1.53 6.48 8.58
N ASN A 442 1.43 7.65 7.94
CA ASN A 442 0.18 8.21 7.46
C ASN A 442 -0.19 7.78 6.05
N ARG A 443 -1.50 7.79 5.76
CA ARG A 443 -2.02 7.32 4.47
C ARG A 443 -1.77 8.26 3.30
N ASN A 444 -1.45 9.56 3.45
CA ASN A 444 -1.27 10.45 2.30
C ASN A 444 0.08 11.19 2.37
N ALA A 445 1.14 10.48 1.99
CA ALA A 445 2.52 10.97 2.12
C ALA A 445 2.98 11.82 0.93
N ILE A 446 2.39 11.64 -0.26
CA ILE A 446 2.73 12.39 -1.47
C ILE A 446 1.44 12.63 -2.26
N SER A 447 1.12 13.88 -2.57
CA SER A 447 -0.04 14.22 -3.41
C SER A 447 0.36 15.18 -4.52
N PHE A 448 0.15 14.78 -5.79
CA PHE A 448 0.39 15.63 -6.95
C PHE A 448 -0.90 16.35 -7.36
N GLY A 449 -0.87 17.68 -7.31
CA GLY A 449 -1.99 18.54 -7.68
C GLY A 449 -2.27 18.59 -9.18
N THR A 450 -3.40 19.22 -9.52
CA THR A 450 -3.89 19.37 -10.89
C THR A 450 -2.87 20.06 -11.80
N GLY A 451 -2.59 19.45 -12.95
CA GLY A 451 -1.75 20.03 -14.00
C GLY A 451 -0.24 19.87 -13.80
N ALA A 452 0.21 19.20 -12.73
CA ALA A 452 1.62 18.87 -12.54
C ALA A 452 2.12 17.94 -13.66
N ARG A 453 3.31 18.24 -14.18
CA ARG A 453 4.10 17.32 -15.02
C ARG A 453 5.42 17.08 -14.32
N GLY A 454 5.82 15.83 -14.13
CA GLY A 454 7.05 15.59 -13.37
C GLY A 454 7.68 14.24 -13.62
N SER A 455 8.93 14.15 -13.20
CA SER A 455 9.64 12.89 -13.08
C SER A 455 10.08 12.71 -11.62
N VAL A 456 9.85 11.52 -11.08
CA VAL A 456 10.41 11.14 -9.79
C VAL A 456 11.23 9.88 -10.01
N ARG A 457 12.54 10.00 -9.81
CA ARG A 457 13.46 8.89 -10.09
C ARG A 457 13.46 7.87 -8.94
N LYS A 458 13.52 8.32 -7.69
CA LYS A 458 13.51 7.41 -6.53
C LYS A 458 12.54 7.87 -5.45
N VAL A 459 11.62 7.00 -5.05
CA VAL A 459 10.79 7.18 -3.85
C VAL A 459 11.09 6.03 -2.90
N SER A 460 11.41 6.35 -1.66
CA SER A 460 11.57 5.40 -0.56
C SER A 460 10.61 5.83 0.54
N ALA A 461 9.55 5.08 0.75
CA ALA A 461 8.56 5.38 1.80
C ALA A 461 8.57 4.27 2.84
N VAL A 462 8.73 4.62 4.12
CA VAL A 462 8.67 3.66 5.24
C VAL A 462 7.45 4.00 6.10
N GLY A 463 6.54 3.03 6.22
CA GLY A 463 5.25 3.17 6.93
C GLY A 463 4.11 3.61 6.01
N GLY A 464 2.99 2.87 6.02
CA GLY A 464 1.62 3.20 5.57
C GLY A 464 1.30 4.17 4.41
N SER A 465 2.26 4.57 3.59
CA SER A 465 2.21 5.77 2.75
C SER A 465 1.40 5.55 1.48
N ALA A 466 0.41 6.41 1.19
CA ALA A 466 -0.17 6.49 -0.16
C ALA A 466 0.35 7.69 -0.95
N MET A 467 0.51 7.47 -2.24
CA MET A 467 0.69 8.46 -3.27
C MET A 467 -0.67 8.71 -3.93
N SER A 468 -1.12 9.96 -3.92
CA SER A 468 -2.34 10.40 -4.63
C SER A 468 -1.93 11.28 -5.81
N MET A 469 -2.51 11.06 -6.98
CA MET A 469 -2.27 11.88 -8.17
C MET A 469 -3.58 12.39 -8.72
N VAL A 470 -3.69 13.69 -9.03
CA VAL A 470 -4.90 14.28 -9.63
C VAL A 470 -4.52 15.03 -10.92
N GLU A 471 -5.10 14.69 -12.08
CA GLU A 471 -4.88 15.39 -13.37
C GLU A 471 -3.40 15.65 -13.72
N SER A 472 -2.53 14.67 -13.43
CA SER A 472 -1.08 14.80 -13.56
C SER A 472 -0.48 13.62 -14.32
N SER A 473 0.65 13.87 -15.00
CA SER A 473 1.44 12.82 -15.64
C SER A 473 2.77 12.73 -14.93
N VAL A 474 3.05 11.59 -14.28
CA VAL A 474 4.30 11.34 -13.58
C VAL A 474 4.99 10.14 -14.20
N LEU A 475 6.25 10.33 -14.60
CA LEU A 475 7.14 9.25 -14.99
C LEU A 475 7.94 8.81 -13.76
N LEU A 476 7.79 7.54 -13.37
CA LEU A 476 8.58 6.94 -12.28
C LEU A 476 9.71 6.09 -12.88
N GLU A 477 10.91 6.67 -12.95
CA GLU A 477 12.11 5.97 -13.48
C GLU A 477 12.87 5.27 -12.34
N ASP A 478 12.64 3.97 -12.11
CA ASP A 478 13.31 3.14 -11.07
C ASP A 478 12.82 3.33 -9.62
N GLY A 479 11.53 3.62 -9.41
CA GLY A 479 10.93 3.75 -8.08
C GLY A 479 10.81 2.43 -7.30
N ALA A 480 11.73 2.15 -6.38
CA ALA A 480 11.59 1.02 -5.46
C ALA A 480 10.75 1.40 -4.21
N PHE A 481 9.46 1.06 -4.24
CA PHE A 481 8.54 1.29 -3.11
C PHE A 481 8.67 0.23 -2.00
N GLU A 482 9.64 0.36 -1.10
CA GLU A 482 9.79 -0.60 0.01
C GLU A 482 8.75 -0.37 1.13
N GLY A 483 7.57 -0.96 1.01
CA GLY A 483 6.57 -0.96 2.10
C GLY A 483 5.13 -1.12 1.62
N THR A 484 4.19 -0.80 2.52
CA THR A 484 2.77 -0.69 2.20
C THR A 484 2.52 0.61 1.45
N VAL A 485 2.29 0.52 0.14
CA VAL A 485 2.01 1.69 -0.71
C VAL A 485 0.59 1.64 -1.26
N GLY A 486 -0.16 2.71 -1.02
CA GLY A 486 -1.38 3.03 -1.77
C GLY A 486 -1.02 3.90 -2.97
N ILE A 487 -1.43 3.56 -4.19
CA ILE A 487 -1.38 4.51 -5.30
C ILE A 487 -2.82 4.78 -5.70
N GLU A 488 -3.26 6.03 -5.61
CA GLU A 488 -4.56 6.49 -6.07
C GLU A 488 -4.39 7.46 -7.23
N LEU A 489 -4.83 7.05 -8.42
CA LEU A 489 -4.82 7.90 -9.62
C LEU A 489 -6.22 8.48 -9.87
N HIS A 490 -6.34 9.80 -9.82
CA HIS A 490 -7.58 10.56 -10.01
C HIS A 490 -7.54 11.37 -11.32
N ARG A 491 -8.70 11.47 -11.99
CA ARG A 491 -8.99 12.42 -13.09
C ARG A 491 -7.95 12.48 -14.22
N GLY A 492 -7.89 11.49 -15.12
CA GLY A 492 -7.04 11.56 -16.32
C GLY A 492 -5.54 11.65 -16.03
N ALA A 493 -5.12 11.14 -14.87
CA ALA A 493 -3.73 10.99 -14.51
C ALA A 493 -3.10 9.82 -15.28
N ASP A 494 -1.84 9.97 -15.66
CA ASP A 494 -1.05 8.92 -16.32
C ASP A 494 0.13 8.56 -15.43
N LEU A 495 0.21 7.29 -15.04
CA LEU A 495 1.40 6.72 -14.40
C LEU A 495 2.05 5.75 -15.39
N LEU A 496 3.18 6.16 -15.96
CA LEU A 496 3.84 5.44 -17.05
C LEU A 496 5.16 4.82 -16.57
N GLY A 497 5.42 3.57 -17.00
CA GLY A 497 6.72 2.92 -16.83
C GLY A 497 7.14 2.61 -15.39
N ALA A 498 6.20 2.60 -14.45
CA ALA A 498 6.53 2.38 -13.04
C ALA A 498 7.01 0.94 -12.82
N ARG A 499 8.26 0.81 -12.35
CA ARG A 499 8.75 -0.40 -11.69
C ARG A 499 8.29 -0.32 -10.24
N VAL A 500 7.56 -1.32 -9.75
CA VAL A 500 7.02 -1.29 -8.38
C VAL A 500 7.40 -2.59 -7.70
N ARG A 501 8.26 -2.51 -6.69
CA ARG A 501 8.55 -3.63 -5.79
C ARG A 501 7.99 -3.29 -4.42
N ALA A 502 6.74 -3.65 -4.17
CA ALA A 502 6.02 -3.22 -2.97
C ALA A 502 5.39 -4.40 -2.22
N GLN A 503 5.41 -4.32 -0.89
CA GLN A 503 4.52 -5.08 -0.03
C GLN A 503 3.18 -4.35 0.05
N ALA A 504 2.53 -4.16 -1.09
CA ALA A 504 1.35 -3.32 -1.20
C ALA A 504 0.15 -3.98 -0.52
N THR A 505 -0.56 -3.21 0.28
CA THR A 505 -1.90 -3.60 0.73
C THR A 505 -2.92 -3.32 -0.37
N HIS A 506 -2.79 -2.22 -1.13
CA HIS A 506 -3.76 -1.84 -2.16
C HIS A 506 -3.13 -0.94 -3.23
N ILE A 507 -3.25 -1.27 -4.52
CA ILE A 507 -3.03 -0.30 -5.62
C ILE A 507 -4.40 -0.06 -6.25
N GLY A 508 -4.88 1.19 -6.23
CA GLY A 508 -6.25 1.53 -6.66
C GLY A 508 -6.24 2.63 -7.71
N VAL A 509 -6.64 2.33 -8.93
CA VAL A 509 -6.91 3.34 -9.97
C VAL A 509 -8.37 3.76 -9.88
N ALA A 510 -8.68 4.70 -9.00
CA ALA A 510 -10.04 5.23 -8.86
C ALA A 510 -10.30 6.38 -9.84
N ALA A 511 -11.09 6.14 -10.89
CA ALA A 511 -11.69 7.24 -11.65
C ALA A 511 -12.74 7.95 -10.79
N ALA A 512 -12.30 8.88 -9.94
CA ALA A 512 -13.16 9.54 -8.95
C ALA A 512 -14.18 10.52 -9.55
N ASP A 513 -13.99 10.96 -10.80
CA ASP A 513 -14.90 11.90 -11.45
C ASP A 513 -15.63 11.24 -12.64
N PRO A 514 -16.94 10.97 -12.54
CA PRO A 514 -17.72 10.39 -13.63
C PRO A 514 -17.87 11.31 -14.83
N SER A 515 -17.54 12.62 -14.70
CA SER A 515 -17.62 13.60 -15.80
C SER A 515 -16.33 13.71 -16.62
N SER A 516 -15.21 13.15 -16.16
CA SER A 516 -13.97 13.17 -16.94
C SER A 516 -14.13 12.36 -18.23
N THR A 517 -13.62 12.91 -19.33
CA THR A 517 -13.54 12.22 -20.63
C THR A 517 -12.12 11.76 -20.97
N ARG A 518 -11.13 12.18 -20.16
CA ARG A 518 -9.73 11.81 -20.40
C ARG A 518 -9.49 10.39 -19.89
N PRO A 519 -8.84 9.53 -20.70
CA PRO A 519 -8.45 8.21 -20.24
C PRO A 519 -7.42 8.32 -19.11
N THR A 520 -7.51 7.42 -18.14
CA THR A 520 -6.49 7.23 -17.09
C THR A 520 -5.68 5.99 -17.48
N ARG A 521 -4.35 6.11 -17.58
CA ARG A 521 -3.46 4.98 -17.92
C ARG A 521 -2.52 4.65 -16.77
N LEU A 522 -2.48 3.36 -16.40
CA LEU A 522 -1.49 2.79 -15.49
C LEU A 522 -0.66 1.77 -16.26
N GLU A 523 0.65 2.01 -16.35
CA GLU A 523 1.60 1.05 -16.94
C GLU A 523 2.62 0.59 -15.90
N LEU A 524 2.51 -0.69 -15.51
CA LEU A 524 3.41 -1.39 -14.61
C LEU A 524 4.34 -2.30 -15.42
N THR A 525 5.65 -2.20 -15.19
CA THR A 525 6.65 -3.07 -15.83
C THR A 525 7.63 -3.57 -14.79
N ASP A 526 7.94 -4.87 -14.77
CA ASP A 526 8.84 -5.49 -13.78
C ASP A 526 8.38 -5.24 -12.33
N ALA A 527 7.11 -5.50 -12.06
CA ALA A 527 6.50 -5.22 -10.76
C ALA A 527 6.31 -6.49 -9.91
N ASP A 528 6.78 -6.44 -8.67
CA ASP A 528 6.52 -7.45 -7.64
C ASP A 528 5.47 -6.88 -6.68
N LEU A 529 4.23 -7.35 -6.81
CA LEU A 529 3.09 -6.96 -5.99
C LEU A 529 2.83 -8.04 -4.93
N LEU A 530 3.51 -7.89 -3.80
CA LEU A 530 3.40 -8.81 -2.68
C LEU A 530 2.30 -8.34 -1.72
N ALA A 531 1.24 -9.12 -1.59
CA ALA A 531 0.22 -8.89 -0.58
C ALA A 531 0.83 -9.05 0.83
N SER A 532 0.83 -7.98 1.63
CA SER A 532 1.33 -8.02 3.01
C SER A 532 0.33 -8.61 4.01
N SER A 533 -0.94 -8.76 3.63
CA SER A 533 -1.98 -9.33 4.48
C SER A 533 -3.13 -9.98 3.69
N PRO A 534 -3.68 -11.13 4.14
CA PRO A 534 -4.86 -11.76 3.54
C PRO A 534 -6.13 -10.91 3.67
N THR A 535 -6.13 -9.86 4.51
CA THR A 535 -7.31 -8.99 4.74
C THR A 535 -7.50 -7.85 3.74
N VAL A 536 -6.54 -7.55 2.85
CA VAL A 536 -6.70 -6.41 1.94
C VAL A 536 -7.23 -6.79 0.55
N GLY A 537 -8.20 -5.98 0.11
CA GLY A 537 -9.15 -6.15 -0.99
C GLY A 537 -8.58 -6.72 -2.27
N TYR A 538 -7.76 -5.93 -2.96
CA TYR A 538 -7.43 -6.11 -4.37
C TYR A 538 -6.12 -5.38 -4.69
N ALA A 539 -5.28 -5.99 -5.52
CA ALA A 539 -3.99 -5.44 -5.94
C ALA A 539 -4.15 -4.36 -7.01
N LEU A 540 -5.26 -4.33 -7.73
CA LEU A 540 -5.62 -3.33 -8.74
C LEU A 540 -7.12 -3.16 -8.59
N PHE A 541 -7.60 -1.91 -8.55
CA PHE A 541 -9.02 -1.57 -8.62
C PHE A 541 -9.19 -0.51 -9.70
N ALA A 542 -10.09 -0.69 -10.66
CA ALA A 542 -10.39 0.31 -11.67
C ALA A 542 -11.84 0.77 -11.51
N GLY A 543 -12.06 2.05 -11.18
CA GLY A 543 -13.33 2.75 -11.39
C GLY A 543 -14.51 2.46 -10.45
N SER A 544 -15.40 3.46 -10.35
CA SER A 544 -16.77 3.27 -9.84
C SER A 544 -17.69 2.84 -10.98
N ARG A 545 -18.81 2.16 -10.67
CA ARG A 545 -19.82 1.73 -11.67
C ARG A 545 -20.38 2.87 -12.53
N SER A 546 -20.13 4.14 -12.18
CA SER A 546 -20.61 5.34 -12.86
C SER A 546 -19.56 6.08 -13.68
N ALA A 547 -18.29 5.64 -13.71
CA ALA A 547 -17.23 6.32 -14.44
C ALA A 547 -17.41 6.18 -15.96
N LEU A 548 -17.50 7.31 -16.69
CA LEU A 548 -17.57 7.33 -18.15
C LEU A 548 -16.18 7.26 -18.82
N ALA A 549 -15.12 7.70 -18.14
CA ALA A 549 -13.76 7.69 -18.66
C ALA A 549 -13.21 6.26 -18.84
N PRO A 550 -12.50 5.97 -19.94
CA PRO A 550 -11.77 4.71 -20.08
C PRO A 550 -10.61 4.64 -19.09
N VAL A 551 -10.46 3.51 -18.40
CA VAL A 551 -9.28 3.20 -17.58
C VAL A 551 -8.51 2.10 -18.29
N SER A 552 -7.20 2.27 -18.49
CA SER A 552 -6.36 1.24 -19.08
C SER A 552 -5.22 0.87 -18.14
N VAL A 553 -5.16 -0.40 -17.76
CA VAL A 553 -4.08 -0.97 -16.96
C VAL A 553 -3.29 -1.91 -17.86
N LEU A 554 -2.01 -1.59 -18.09
CA LEU A 554 -1.04 -2.46 -18.75
C LEU A 554 -0.02 -2.92 -17.72
N ALA A 555 0.02 -4.22 -17.47
CA ALA A 555 0.96 -4.83 -16.53
C ALA A 555 1.82 -5.86 -17.27
N ARG A 556 3.15 -5.63 -17.29
CA ARG A 556 4.13 -6.48 -17.96
C ARG A 556 5.13 -7.05 -16.98
N ARG A 557 5.38 -8.37 -17.04
CA ARG A 557 6.32 -9.06 -16.15
C ARG A 557 6.00 -8.77 -14.69
N VAL A 558 4.77 -9.11 -14.30
CA VAL A 558 4.26 -8.81 -12.95
C VAL A 558 4.12 -10.11 -12.17
N HIS A 559 4.63 -10.11 -10.94
CA HIS A 559 4.38 -11.16 -9.96
C HIS A 559 3.35 -10.67 -8.94
N VAL A 560 2.21 -11.34 -8.82
CA VAL A 560 1.10 -10.90 -7.95
C VAL A 560 0.65 -12.03 -7.03
N THR A 561 0.72 -11.81 -5.72
CA THR A 561 0.20 -12.76 -4.72
C THR A 561 -1.21 -12.42 -4.22
N ALA A 562 -1.75 -11.25 -4.61
CA ALA A 562 -3.12 -10.81 -4.33
C ALA A 562 -4.07 -10.91 -5.55
N PRO A 563 -5.40 -10.95 -5.32
CA PRO A 563 -6.40 -10.83 -6.38
C PRO A 563 -6.30 -9.51 -7.16
N ILE A 564 -6.49 -9.58 -8.48
CA ILE A 564 -6.67 -8.42 -9.36
C ILE A 564 -8.18 -8.26 -9.60
N GLN A 565 -8.77 -7.09 -9.30
CA GLN A 565 -10.16 -6.79 -9.66
C GLN A 565 -10.24 -5.58 -10.57
N VAL A 566 -10.88 -5.74 -11.73
CA VAL A 566 -11.09 -4.63 -12.66
C VAL A 566 -12.57 -4.41 -12.82
N ASP A 567 -13.06 -3.32 -12.25
CA ASP A 567 -14.44 -2.90 -12.33
C ASP A 567 -14.64 -1.85 -13.44
N GLY A 568 -15.88 -1.67 -13.87
CA GLY A 568 -16.27 -0.60 -14.78
C GLY A 568 -16.35 -1.01 -16.26
N PRO A 569 -17.42 -0.63 -16.98
CA PRO A 569 -17.70 -1.09 -18.34
C PRO A 569 -16.67 -0.61 -19.38
N ASN A 570 -15.94 0.47 -19.09
CA ASN A 570 -14.94 1.08 -19.97
C ASN A 570 -13.50 0.80 -19.52
N ALA A 571 -13.30 -0.06 -18.54
CA ALA A 571 -11.96 -0.44 -18.14
C ALA A 571 -11.36 -1.49 -19.10
N SER A 572 -10.04 -1.45 -19.26
CA SER A 572 -9.26 -2.44 -20.00
C SER A 572 -8.08 -2.90 -19.16
N LEU A 573 -7.90 -4.21 -19.06
CA LEU A 573 -6.77 -4.83 -18.39
C LEU A 573 -5.95 -5.60 -19.41
N VAL A 574 -4.65 -5.32 -19.49
CA VAL A 574 -3.70 -6.10 -20.29
C VAL A 574 -2.64 -6.65 -19.35
N LEU A 575 -2.62 -7.96 -19.16
CA LEU A 575 -1.57 -8.68 -18.43
C LEU A 575 -0.68 -9.43 -19.42
N GLU A 576 0.62 -9.16 -19.41
CA GLU A 576 1.63 -9.87 -20.20
C GLU A 576 2.72 -10.41 -19.28
N ASP A 577 3.11 -11.68 -19.45
CA ASP A 577 4.16 -12.32 -18.63
C ASP A 577 3.82 -12.29 -17.12
N TRP A 578 2.58 -12.65 -16.78
CA TRP A 578 2.07 -12.60 -15.40
C TRP A 578 2.29 -13.92 -14.65
N THR A 579 2.72 -13.83 -13.40
CA THR A 579 2.80 -14.98 -12.49
C THR A 579 2.03 -14.72 -11.20
N SER A 580 1.29 -15.71 -10.71
CA SER A 580 0.61 -15.66 -9.42
C SER A 580 0.83 -16.95 -8.64
N GLU A 581 1.28 -16.79 -7.40
CA GLU A 581 1.51 -17.87 -6.45
C GLU A 581 0.59 -17.67 -5.24
N ARG A 582 -0.16 -18.73 -4.90
CA ARG A 582 -0.88 -18.90 -3.64
C ARG A 582 -1.74 -17.69 -3.22
N SER A 583 -2.95 -17.61 -3.78
CA SER A 583 -3.97 -16.68 -3.29
C SER A 583 -4.86 -17.39 -2.26
N GLU A 584 -4.87 -16.89 -1.01
CA GLU A 584 -5.84 -17.33 0.01
C GLU A 584 -7.27 -16.84 -0.29
N ARG A 585 -7.42 -15.97 -1.30
CA ARG A 585 -8.67 -15.33 -1.71
C ARG A 585 -9.31 -16.01 -2.90
N PRO A 586 -10.62 -15.76 -3.13
CA PRO A 586 -11.41 -16.54 -4.08
C PRO A 586 -11.00 -16.43 -5.54
N HIS A 587 -10.34 -15.36 -5.98
CA HIS A 587 -10.03 -15.15 -7.40
C HIS A 587 -8.60 -14.64 -7.57
N ALA A 588 -7.87 -15.08 -8.61
CA ALA A 588 -6.62 -14.41 -9.01
C ALA A 588 -6.91 -13.19 -9.91
N VAL A 589 -7.90 -13.29 -10.82
CA VAL A 589 -8.43 -12.14 -11.57
C VAL A 589 -9.95 -12.18 -11.62
N THR A 590 -10.60 -11.09 -11.27
CA THR A 590 -12.03 -10.83 -11.53
C THR A 590 -12.15 -9.60 -12.41
N SER A 591 -12.84 -9.71 -13.55
CA SER A 591 -13.05 -8.56 -14.44
C SER A 591 -14.52 -8.37 -14.80
N HIS A 592 -14.99 -7.14 -14.57
CA HIS A 592 -16.24 -6.61 -15.12
C HIS A 592 -16.00 -5.78 -16.40
N ALA A 593 -14.81 -5.92 -16.98
CA ALA A 593 -14.30 -5.08 -18.05
C ALA A 593 -13.50 -5.90 -19.07
N SER A 594 -13.10 -5.29 -20.18
CA SER A 594 -12.35 -6.03 -21.20
C SER A 594 -10.97 -6.42 -20.67
N ALA A 595 -10.66 -7.72 -20.60
CA ALA A 595 -9.39 -8.24 -20.12
C ALA A 595 -8.68 -9.03 -21.22
N ARG A 596 -7.41 -8.70 -21.46
CA ARG A 596 -6.48 -9.48 -22.27
C ARG A 596 -5.37 -10.02 -21.39
N ILE A 597 -5.19 -11.34 -21.37
CA ILE A 597 -4.17 -12.01 -20.57
C ILE A 597 -3.31 -12.84 -21.53
N THR A 598 -2.00 -12.59 -21.57
CA THR A 598 -1.08 -13.34 -22.43
C THR A 598 0.13 -13.82 -21.65
N ARG A 599 0.56 -15.07 -21.90
CA ARG A 599 1.76 -15.67 -21.29
C ARG A 599 1.69 -15.61 -19.75
N ALA A 600 0.67 -16.24 -19.18
CA ALA A 600 0.40 -16.19 -17.75
C ALA A 600 0.55 -17.56 -17.07
N ARG A 601 1.01 -17.56 -15.82
CA ARG A 601 1.08 -18.76 -14.98
C ARG A 601 0.43 -18.52 -13.63
N ILE A 602 -0.58 -19.33 -13.29
CA ILE A 602 -1.31 -19.26 -12.02
C ILE A 602 -1.12 -20.58 -11.31
N SER A 603 -0.58 -20.55 -10.10
CA SER A 603 -0.37 -21.73 -9.26
C SER A 603 -1.00 -21.56 -7.89
N ASP A 604 -1.62 -22.63 -7.39
CA ASP A 604 -2.21 -22.69 -6.05
C ASP A 604 -3.30 -21.62 -5.81
N SER A 605 -4.20 -21.40 -6.78
CA SER A 605 -5.37 -20.55 -6.57
C SER A 605 -6.32 -21.22 -5.58
N GLY A 606 -6.75 -20.51 -4.54
CA GLY A 606 -7.59 -21.09 -3.48
C GLY A 606 -8.99 -21.53 -3.94
N ARG A 607 -9.61 -20.82 -4.91
CA ARG A 607 -10.95 -21.14 -5.44
C ARG A 607 -11.01 -21.06 -6.96
N GLU A 608 -10.94 -19.86 -7.54
CA GLU A 608 -10.98 -19.63 -8.98
C GLU A 608 -9.70 -18.91 -9.43
N ALA A 609 -9.13 -19.34 -10.54
CA ALA A 609 -7.98 -18.65 -11.10
C ALA A 609 -8.45 -17.39 -11.86
N LEU A 610 -9.48 -17.53 -12.70
CA LEU A 610 -10.02 -16.43 -13.50
C LEU A 610 -11.55 -16.39 -13.45
N ALA A 611 -12.11 -15.22 -13.22
CA ALA A 611 -13.55 -14.97 -13.27
C ALA A 611 -13.87 -13.74 -14.14
N THR A 612 -14.82 -13.87 -15.06
CA THR A 612 -15.31 -12.74 -15.88
C THR A 612 -16.81 -12.55 -15.73
N VAL A 613 -17.21 -11.28 -15.58
CA VAL A 613 -18.60 -10.85 -15.39
C VAL A 613 -19.00 -9.79 -16.39
N GLU A 614 -19.91 -10.13 -17.31
CA GLU A 614 -20.45 -9.23 -18.33
C GLU A 614 -19.38 -8.53 -19.21
N ALA A 615 -18.30 -9.24 -19.54
CA ALA A 615 -17.13 -8.63 -20.16
C ALA A 615 -16.48 -9.45 -21.30
N GLN A 616 -15.53 -8.84 -22.01
CA GLN A 616 -14.71 -9.55 -22.99
C GLN A 616 -13.43 -10.09 -22.32
N LEU A 617 -13.21 -11.40 -22.40
CA LEU A 617 -11.98 -12.05 -21.96
C LEU A 617 -11.23 -12.64 -23.15
N ASP A 618 -9.99 -12.22 -23.36
CA ASP A 618 -9.09 -12.73 -24.39
C ASP A 618 -7.83 -13.27 -23.69
N ALA A 619 -7.76 -14.58 -23.47
CA ALA A 619 -6.64 -15.21 -22.76
C ALA A 619 -5.87 -16.15 -23.69
N SER A 620 -4.55 -16.00 -23.74
CA SER A 620 -3.68 -16.92 -24.48
C SER A 620 -2.39 -17.27 -23.78
N ASP A 621 -1.85 -18.46 -24.06
CA ASP A 621 -0.61 -18.96 -23.46
C ASP A 621 -0.69 -18.98 -21.91
N LEU A 622 -1.81 -19.50 -21.39
CA LEU A 622 -2.12 -19.52 -19.96
C LEU A 622 -1.89 -20.92 -19.38
N ALA A 623 -1.18 -21.01 -18.27
CA ALA A 623 -1.00 -22.25 -17.50
C ALA A 623 -1.57 -22.08 -16.09
N ILE A 624 -2.51 -22.95 -15.70
CA ILE A 624 -3.11 -22.99 -14.36
C ILE A 624 -2.77 -24.34 -13.74
N SER A 625 -2.10 -24.38 -12.59
CA SER A 625 -1.78 -25.62 -11.88
C SER A 625 -2.30 -25.60 -10.45
N ARG A 626 -2.91 -26.70 -10.01
CA ARG A 626 -3.43 -26.91 -8.64
C ARG A 626 -4.41 -25.82 -8.20
N ASN A 627 -5.67 -26.04 -8.52
CA ASN A 627 -6.74 -25.18 -8.04
C ASN A 627 -7.50 -25.86 -6.89
N SER A 628 -7.48 -25.19 -5.74
CA SER A 628 -8.23 -25.40 -4.49
C SER A 628 -7.65 -26.24 -3.34
N SER A 629 -7.98 -25.75 -2.14
CA SER A 629 -7.87 -26.42 -0.84
C SER A 629 -8.82 -27.61 -0.75
N ALA A 630 -8.73 -28.41 0.31
CA ALA A 630 -9.31 -29.76 0.35
C ALA A 630 -10.83 -29.84 0.09
N ASP A 631 -11.58 -28.75 0.33
CA ASP A 631 -13.00 -28.84 0.67
C ASP A 631 -13.97 -28.16 -0.31
N GLU A 632 -13.49 -27.41 -1.32
CA GLU A 632 -14.38 -26.65 -2.21
C GLU A 632 -14.16 -26.90 -3.72
N CYS A 633 -15.27 -27.06 -4.46
CA CYS A 633 -15.31 -27.51 -5.86
C CYS A 633 -15.56 -26.36 -6.84
N TRP A 634 -14.72 -25.33 -6.73
CA TRP A 634 -14.76 -24.14 -7.57
C TRP A 634 -14.13 -24.38 -8.94
N PRO A 635 -14.57 -23.64 -9.97
CA PRO A 635 -13.98 -23.78 -11.28
C PRO A 635 -12.61 -23.11 -11.37
N ALA A 636 -11.71 -23.56 -12.25
CA ALA A 636 -10.47 -22.82 -12.49
C ALA A 636 -10.72 -21.55 -13.29
N ILE A 637 -11.60 -21.60 -14.29
CA ILE A 637 -12.05 -20.43 -15.04
C ILE A 637 -13.58 -20.36 -15.00
N GLU A 638 -14.16 -19.27 -14.50
CA GLU A 638 -15.59 -18.98 -14.57
C GLU A 638 -15.90 -17.84 -15.56
N ILE A 639 -16.74 -18.13 -16.55
CA ILE A 639 -17.24 -17.16 -17.53
C ILE A 639 -18.73 -17.00 -17.32
N THR A 640 -19.16 -15.84 -16.84
CA THR A 640 -20.58 -15.60 -16.55
C THR A 640 -21.32 -14.93 -17.74
N ALA A 641 -22.61 -14.68 -17.55
CA ALA A 641 -23.52 -14.20 -18.58
C ALA A 641 -23.05 -12.91 -19.28
N ARG A 642 -23.48 -12.75 -20.55
CA ARG A 642 -23.16 -11.61 -21.43
C ARG A 642 -21.69 -11.42 -21.76
N SER A 643 -20.83 -12.32 -21.28
CA SER A 643 -19.40 -12.28 -21.57
C SER A 643 -19.10 -12.88 -22.95
N THR A 644 -18.05 -12.37 -23.58
CA THR A 644 -17.43 -13.02 -24.75
C THR A 644 -16.03 -13.46 -24.35
N ALA A 645 -15.77 -14.77 -24.37
CA ALA A 645 -14.48 -15.32 -23.96
C ALA A 645 -13.81 -16.04 -25.12
N THR A 646 -12.54 -15.73 -25.39
CA THR A 646 -11.65 -16.48 -26.26
C THR A 646 -10.47 -16.97 -25.43
N LEU A 647 -10.32 -18.29 -25.30
CA LEU A 647 -9.24 -18.94 -24.57
C LEU A 647 -8.43 -19.78 -25.57
N GLU A 648 -7.16 -19.45 -25.76
CA GLU A 648 -6.27 -20.09 -26.75
C GLU A 648 -4.97 -20.60 -26.11
N ARG A 649 -4.48 -21.80 -26.46
CA ARG A 649 -3.23 -22.35 -25.90
C ARG A 649 -3.23 -22.35 -24.36
N LEU A 650 -4.29 -22.92 -23.79
CA LEU A 650 -4.54 -22.98 -22.36
C LEU A 650 -4.17 -24.36 -21.82
N ARG A 651 -3.46 -24.41 -20.69
CA ARG A 651 -3.19 -25.65 -19.95
C ARG A 651 -3.70 -25.56 -18.51
N ILE A 652 -4.56 -26.48 -18.10
CA ILE A 652 -5.05 -26.59 -16.72
C ILE A 652 -4.65 -27.96 -16.16
N GLU A 653 -3.98 -27.97 -15.00
CA GLU A 653 -3.53 -29.19 -14.33
C GLU A 653 -4.15 -29.30 -12.93
N ASP A 654 -4.61 -30.50 -12.59
CA ASP A 654 -5.07 -30.88 -11.24
C ASP A 654 -6.17 -29.97 -10.66
N SER A 655 -7.16 -29.59 -11.48
CA SER A 655 -8.32 -28.83 -10.99
C SER A 655 -9.28 -29.72 -10.19
N ARG A 656 -9.54 -29.40 -8.92
CA ARG A 656 -10.50 -30.19 -8.11
C ARG A 656 -11.95 -30.00 -8.55
N GLY A 657 -12.37 -28.77 -8.86
CA GLY A 657 -13.69 -28.49 -9.39
C GLY A 657 -13.76 -28.58 -10.92
N THR A 658 -14.59 -27.74 -11.53
CA THR A 658 -14.74 -27.69 -12.99
C THR A 658 -13.56 -26.93 -13.62
N SER A 659 -12.80 -27.46 -14.58
CA SER A 659 -11.65 -26.71 -15.10
C SER A 659 -12.10 -25.41 -15.79
N ILE A 660 -13.08 -25.48 -16.69
CA ILE A 660 -13.67 -24.30 -17.34
C ILE A 660 -15.19 -24.35 -17.21
N ARG A 661 -15.78 -23.34 -16.59
CA ARG A 661 -17.23 -23.19 -16.42
C ARG A 661 -17.70 -21.92 -17.11
N ALA A 662 -18.58 -22.06 -18.09
CA ALA A 662 -19.29 -20.96 -18.70
C ALA A 662 -20.77 -21.04 -18.32
N ARG A 663 -21.28 -20.06 -17.57
CA ARG A 663 -22.72 -19.91 -17.23
C ARG A 663 -23.36 -18.63 -17.75
N GLY A 664 -24.28 -18.75 -18.69
CA GLY A 664 -25.11 -17.65 -19.17
C GLY A 664 -26.28 -17.33 -18.23
N ASN A 665 -27.03 -16.27 -18.54
CA ASN A 665 -28.14 -15.83 -17.72
C ASN A 665 -29.35 -16.76 -17.87
N GLN A 666 -30.26 -16.72 -16.89
CA GLN A 666 -31.50 -17.51 -16.95
C GLN A 666 -32.49 -17.05 -18.04
N LEU A 667 -32.23 -15.90 -18.68
CA LEU A 667 -33.09 -15.32 -19.73
C LEU A 667 -33.04 -16.11 -21.05
N GLY A 668 -32.16 -17.11 -21.15
CA GLY A 668 -32.06 -18.02 -22.28
C GLY A 668 -30.99 -17.61 -23.29
N PRO A 669 -30.55 -18.55 -24.15
CA PRO A 669 -29.34 -18.39 -24.92
C PRO A 669 -29.41 -17.30 -25.99
N ALA A 670 -30.58 -17.08 -26.62
CA ALA A 670 -30.76 -16.10 -27.69
C ALA A 670 -30.59 -14.64 -27.23
N GLU A 671 -30.97 -14.31 -26.01
CA GLU A 671 -30.89 -12.95 -25.47
C GLU A 671 -29.53 -12.64 -24.83
N SER A 672 -28.71 -13.67 -24.58
CA SER A 672 -27.45 -13.51 -23.86
C SER A 672 -26.38 -12.80 -24.69
N GLY A 673 -26.37 -12.98 -26.02
CA GLY A 673 -25.26 -12.57 -26.90
C GLY A 673 -23.90 -13.21 -26.55
N ALA A 674 -23.87 -14.10 -25.56
CA ALA A 674 -22.65 -14.59 -24.95
C ALA A 674 -22.02 -15.67 -25.83
N ARG A 675 -20.70 -15.61 -26.00
CA ARG A 675 -19.94 -16.52 -26.85
C ARG A 675 -18.68 -17.00 -26.14
N VAL A 676 -18.40 -18.30 -26.24
CA VAL A 676 -17.15 -18.89 -25.75
C VAL A 676 -16.44 -19.59 -26.91
N VAL A 677 -15.15 -19.28 -27.08
CA VAL A 677 -14.27 -19.93 -28.04
C VAL A 677 -13.10 -20.54 -27.28
N LEU A 678 -12.94 -21.86 -27.35
CA LEU A 678 -11.82 -22.60 -26.77
C LEU A 678 -10.98 -23.20 -27.90
N ARG A 679 -9.69 -22.89 -27.94
CA ARG A 679 -8.74 -23.38 -28.95
C ARG A 679 -7.47 -23.90 -28.31
N ASP A 680 -7.03 -25.08 -28.70
CA ASP A 680 -5.76 -25.64 -28.22
C ASP A 680 -5.71 -25.69 -26.68
N VAL A 681 -6.73 -26.30 -26.07
CA VAL A 681 -6.91 -26.35 -24.61
C VAL A 681 -6.57 -27.74 -24.09
N ASP A 682 -5.55 -27.82 -23.23
CA ASP A 682 -5.14 -29.03 -22.52
C ASP A 682 -5.63 -28.99 -21.06
N ILE A 683 -6.42 -29.98 -20.65
CA ILE A 683 -6.85 -30.19 -19.27
C ILE A 683 -6.29 -31.55 -18.83
N VAL A 684 -5.44 -31.55 -17.82
CA VAL A 684 -4.75 -32.76 -17.35
C VAL A 684 -5.08 -33.01 -15.89
N GLY A 685 -5.69 -34.16 -15.63
CA GLY A 685 -6.21 -34.49 -14.32
C GLY A 685 -7.46 -33.68 -13.94
N GLY A 686 -7.98 -33.94 -12.75
CA GLY A 686 -9.05 -33.16 -12.14
C GLY A 686 -10.19 -34.01 -11.60
N LEU A 687 -10.83 -33.51 -10.53
CA LEU A 687 -11.87 -34.25 -9.80
C LEU A 687 -13.30 -33.87 -10.23
N GLY A 688 -13.47 -32.74 -10.92
CA GLY A 688 -14.75 -32.28 -11.45
C GLY A 688 -14.87 -32.45 -12.96
N ARG A 689 -15.67 -31.57 -13.58
CA ARG A 689 -15.89 -31.56 -15.04
C ARG A 689 -14.74 -30.84 -15.74
N ALA A 690 -14.25 -31.31 -16.89
CA ALA A 690 -13.23 -30.56 -17.62
C ALA A 690 -13.81 -29.25 -18.18
N VAL A 691 -14.94 -29.33 -18.90
CA VAL A 691 -15.63 -28.16 -19.44
C VAL A 691 -17.13 -28.24 -19.17
N GLU A 692 -17.71 -27.19 -18.58
CA GLU A 692 -19.15 -27.01 -18.38
C GLU A 692 -19.61 -25.76 -19.11
N ILE A 693 -20.56 -25.88 -20.05
CA ILE A 693 -21.16 -24.73 -20.74
C ILE A 693 -22.67 -24.77 -20.58
N THR A 694 -23.27 -23.74 -20.00
CA THR A 694 -24.71 -23.67 -19.75
C THR A 694 -25.25 -22.27 -20.05
N ASN A 695 -26.41 -22.16 -20.68
CA ASN A 695 -27.11 -20.90 -21.01
C ASN A 695 -26.38 -19.94 -21.98
N PHE A 696 -25.51 -20.40 -22.88
CA PHE A 696 -24.78 -19.56 -23.85
C PHE A 696 -25.42 -19.49 -25.24
N ALA A 697 -25.26 -18.38 -25.96
CA ALA A 697 -25.70 -18.30 -27.35
C ALA A 697 -24.89 -19.25 -28.25
N THR A 698 -23.56 -19.17 -28.17
CA THR A 698 -22.66 -19.98 -29.00
C THR A 698 -21.45 -20.46 -28.22
N ALA A 699 -21.03 -21.69 -28.51
CA ALA A 699 -19.80 -22.27 -27.97
C ALA A 699 -19.04 -23.02 -29.07
N ASP A 700 -17.82 -22.56 -29.36
CA ASP A 700 -16.92 -23.15 -30.36
C ASP A 700 -15.71 -23.75 -29.64
N LEU A 701 -15.55 -25.07 -29.69
CA LEU A 701 -14.45 -25.80 -29.07
C LEU A 701 -13.66 -26.53 -30.14
N GLU A 702 -12.38 -26.23 -30.24
CA GLU A 702 -11.50 -26.75 -31.29
C GLU A 702 -10.18 -27.21 -30.65
N ARG A 703 -9.79 -28.48 -30.90
CA ARG A 703 -8.58 -29.07 -30.32
C ARG A 703 -8.56 -28.98 -28.79
N VAL A 704 -9.63 -29.48 -28.15
CA VAL A 704 -9.74 -29.57 -26.68
C VAL A 704 -9.37 -30.98 -26.25
N ARG A 705 -8.35 -31.08 -25.39
CA ARG A 705 -7.81 -32.33 -24.87
C ARG A 705 -7.99 -32.37 -23.36
N ALA A 706 -8.75 -33.34 -22.85
CA ALA A 706 -9.05 -33.47 -21.43
C ALA A 706 -8.77 -34.91 -20.96
N ILE A 707 -7.66 -35.12 -20.25
CA ILE A 707 -7.09 -36.44 -19.98
C ILE A 707 -6.95 -36.70 -18.48
N GLY A 708 -7.22 -37.94 -18.06
CA GLY A 708 -7.06 -38.37 -16.68
C GLY A 708 -8.13 -37.79 -15.77
N LEU A 709 -9.32 -37.51 -16.32
CA LEU A 709 -10.42 -36.90 -15.58
C LEU A 709 -11.09 -37.90 -14.66
N HIS A 710 -11.47 -37.48 -13.45
CA HIS A 710 -12.26 -38.31 -12.53
C HIS A 710 -13.75 -37.97 -12.53
N GLY A 711 -14.12 -36.80 -13.05
CA GLY A 711 -15.51 -36.39 -13.29
C GLY A 711 -15.92 -36.52 -14.76
N GLN A 712 -16.78 -35.62 -15.22
CA GLN A 712 -17.24 -35.60 -16.62
C GLN A 712 -16.20 -34.92 -17.52
N GLY A 713 -16.12 -35.33 -18.79
CA GLY A 713 -15.32 -34.61 -19.79
C GLY A 713 -15.93 -33.26 -20.12
N LEU A 714 -16.83 -33.26 -21.09
CA LEU A 714 -17.57 -32.08 -21.50
C LEU A 714 -19.04 -32.21 -21.13
N ALA A 715 -19.55 -31.25 -20.37
CA ALA A 715 -20.95 -31.14 -20.02
C ALA A 715 -21.56 -29.89 -20.63
N SER A 716 -22.72 -30.03 -21.26
CA SER A 716 -23.40 -28.92 -21.91
C SER A 716 -24.89 -28.84 -21.57
N GLY A 717 -25.32 -27.63 -21.22
CA GLY A 717 -26.66 -27.24 -20.79
C GLY A 717 -27.52 -26.68 -21.93
N ARG A 718 -28.36 -25.68 -21.65
CA ARG A 718 -29.16 -24.96 -22.66
C ARG A 718 -28.25 -24.01 -23.46
N TYR A 719 -28.09 -24.16 -24.76
CA TYR A 719 -27.33 -23.22 -25.61
C TYR A 719 -27.94 -23.15 -27.00
N SER A 720 -27.66 -22.14 -27.84
CA SER A 720 -28.24 -22.13 -29.21
C SER A 720 -27.45 -22.97 -30.20
N ASN A 721 -26.11 -22.91 -30.16
CA ASN A 721 -25.24 -23.74 -31.01
C ASN A 721 -23.97 -24.16 -30.25
N LEU A 722 -23.67 -25.46 -30.23
CA LEU A 722 -22.41 -26.02 -29.75
C LEU A 722 -21.67 -26.68 -30.91
N SER A 723 -20.44 -26.26 -31.17
CA SER A 723 -19.53 -26.87 -32.13
C SER A 723 -18.31 -27.41 -31.38
N VAL A 724 -18.04 -28.71 -31.50
CA VAL A 724 -16.86 -29.37 -30.92
C VAL A 724 -16.12 -30.06 -32.06
N VAL A 725 -14.83 -29.76 -32.22
CA VAL A 725 -14.02 -30.25 -33.32
C VAL A 725 -12.65 -30.68 -32.81
N ASP A 726 -12.17 -31.87 -33.21
CA ASP A 726 -10.84 -32.38 -32.85
C ASP A 726 -10.65 -32.55 -31.33
N ALA A 727 -11.64 -33.11 -30.63
CA ALA A 727 -11.62 -33.27 -29.17
C ALA A 727 -11.08 -34.64 -28.71
N GLU A 728 -10.23 -34.67 -27.69
CA GLU A 728 -9.73 -35.90 -27.04
C GLU A 728 -10.12 -35.90 -25.56
N ILE A 729 -10.91 -36.88 -25.12
CA ILE A 729 -11.40 -36.98 -23.74
C ILE A 729 -11.02 -38.36 -23.20
N SER A 730 -10.36 -38.41 -22.04
CA SER A 730 -9.91 -39.66 -21.43
C SER A 730 -10.22 -39.70 -19.93
N GLY A 731 -11.00 -40.69 -19.52
CA GLY A 731 -11.43 -40.90 -18.13
C GLY A 731 -10.42 -41.71 -17.32
N GLY A 732 -10.13 -41.24 -16.11
CA GLY A 732 -9.37 -41.94 -15.08
C GLY A 732 -10.26 -42.76 -14.13
N SER A 733 -9.68 -43.75 -13.48
CA SER A 733 -10.42 -44.74 -12.65
C SER A 733 -10.88 -44.24 -11.28
N ALA A 734 -10.43 -43.06 -10.81
CA ALA A 734 -10.80 -42.59 -9.47
C ALA A 734 -12.25 -42.07 -9.40
N GLN A 735 -12.86 -42.17 -8.21
CA GLN A 735 -14.22 -41.66 -7.98
C GLN A 735 -14.24 -40.12 -7.91
N PRO A 736 -15.24 -39.45 -8.50
CA PRO A 736 -15.41 -38.01 -8.38
C PRO A 736 -15.79 -37.69 -6.93
N THR A 737 -15.05 -36.78 -6.31
CA THR A 737 -15.31 -36.37 -4.92
C THR A 737 -16.15 -35.10 -4.83
N CYS A 738 -16.24 -34.33 -5.92
CA CYS A 738 -16.58 -32.91 -5.81
C CYS A 738 -18.04 -32.53 -6.11
N LEU A 739 -18.78 -33.30 -6.92
CA LEU A 739 -20.10 -32.87 -7.40
C LEU A 739 -21.25 -33.79 -6.98
N GLY A 740 -20.98 -34.85 -6.20
CA GLY A 740 -21.99 -35.86 -5.87
C GLY A 740 -22.69 -36.42 -7.11
N GLU A 741 -22.04 -36.32 -8.27
CA GLU A 741 -22.63 -36.68 -9.55
C GLU A 741 -22.75 -38.19 -9.63
N ALA A 742 -23.98 -38.66 -9.84
CA ALA A 742 -24.28 -40.07 -9.96
C ALA A 742 -23.78 -40.69 -11.28
N SER A 743 -23.25 -39.90 -12.22
CA SER A 743 -22.83 -40.41 -13.53
C SER A 743 -21.60 -39.71 -14.12
N ARG A 744 -20.63 -40.51 -14.56
CA ARG A 744 -19.43 -40.13 -15.31
C ARG A 744 -19.68 -40.32 -16.80
N SER A 745 -19.78 -39.21 -17.53
CA SER A 745 -19.86 -39.23 -18.99
C SER A 745 -18.67 -38.51 -19.61
N GLY A 746 -18.10 -39.06 -20.68
CA GLY A 746 -17.10 -38.35 -21.48
C GLY A 746 -17.69 -37.07 -22.07
N LEU A 747 -18.87 -37.17 -22.68
CA LEU A 747 -19.64 -36.07 -23.24
C LEU A 747 -21.10 -36.15 -22.76
N LEU A 748 -21.59 -35.13 -22.06
CA LEU A 748 -22.97 -35.03 -21.59
C LEU A 748 -23.68 -33.84 -22.25
N LEU A 749 -24.76 -34.11 -22.98
CA LEU A 749 -25.58 -33.09 -23.64
C LEU A 749 -27.00 -33.12 -23.06
N THR A 750 -27.45 -32.02 -22.43
CA THR A 750 -28.68 -32.03 -21.60
C THR A 750 -29.87 -31.22 -22.14
N SER A 751 -29.79 -30.62 -23.33
CA SER A 751 -30.83 -29.70 -23.83
C SER A 751 -31.14 -29.77 -25.32
N SER A 752 -32.29 -29.21 -25.70
CA SER A 752 -32.97 -29.36 -27.00
C SER A 752 -32.42 -28.58 -28.20
N GLN A 753 -31.11 -28.40 -28.28
CA GLN A 753 -30.48 -27.51 -29.24
C GLN A 753 -29.35 -28.23 -29.99
N LEU A 754 -29.00 -27.72 -31.17
CA LEU A 754 -28.14 -28.42 -32.12
C LEU A 754 -26.69 -28.42 -31.64
N ALA A 755 -26.18 -29.60 -31.32
CA ALA A 755 -24.76 -29.86 -31.09
C ALA A 755 -24.14 -30.53 -32.31
N THR A 756 -22.99 -30.05 -32.76
CA THR A 756 -22.19 -30.71 -33.79
C THR A 756 -20.85 -31.07 -33.18
N VAL A 757 -20.52 -32.36 -33.15
CA VAL A 757 -19.25 -32.89 -32.61
C VAL A 757 -18.55 -33.65 -33.72
N LYS A 758 -17.39 -33.20 -34.18
CA LYS A 758 -16.63 -33.81 -35.28
C LYS A 758 -15.24 -34.23 -34.83
N ARG A 759 -14.76 -35.36 -35.35
CA ARG A 759 -13.39 -35.85 -35.14
C ARG A 759 -13.01 -35.90 -33.66
N PHE A 760 -13.69 -36.73 -32.89
CA PHE A 760 -13.48 -36.83 -31.45
C PHE A 760 -12.93 -38.21 -31.06
N LEU A 761 -12.19 -38.28 -29.95
CA LEU A 761 -11.72 -39.51 -29.34
C LEU A 761 -12.15 -39.52 -27.87
N ILE A 762 -12.99 -40.48 -27.47
CA ILE A 762 -13.38 -40.66 -26.06
C ILE A 762 -12.90 -42.02 -25.59
N THR A 763 -12.05 -42.03 -24.57
CA THR A 763 -11.43 -43.25 -24.02
C THR A 763 -11.53 -43.33 -22.50
N GLY A 764 -11.24 -44.52 -21.97
CA GLY A 764 -11.07 -44.72 -20.54
C GLY A 764 -12.35 -45.08 -19.82
N ASP A 765 -12.32 -44.99 -18.49
CA ASP A 765 -13.38 -45.47 -17.62
C ASP A 765 -14.45 -44.38 -17.50
N PHE A 766 -15.56 -44.51 -18.22
CA PHE A 766 -16.76 -43.68 -18.04
C PHE A 766 -17.97 -44.62 -18.00
N ASP A 767 -19.02 -44.23 -17.26
CA ASP A 767 -20.30 -44.95 -17.30
C ASP A 767 -20.88 -44.88 -18.71
N SER A 768 -20.68 -43.75 -19.38
CA SER A 768 -21.01 -43.55 -20.79
C SER A 768 -19.98 -42.69 -21.51
N ALA A 769 -19.60 -43.03 -22.75
CA ALA A 769 -18.75 -42.15 -23.55
C ALA A 769 -19.51 -40.88 -23.91
N VAL A 770 -20.71 -41.04 -24.47
CA VAL A 770 -21.62 -39.96 -24.83
C VAL A 770 -22.98 -40.21 -24.20
N ARG A 771 -23.54 -39.21 -23.52
CA ARG A 771 -24.89 -39.23 -22.96
C ARG A 771 -25.71 -38.07 -23.53
N LEU A 772 -26.83 -38.43 -24.14
CA LEU A 772 -27.84 -37.50 -24.65
C LEU A 772 -29.04 -37.54 -23.71
N ALA A 773 -29.24 -36.48 -22.93
CA ALA A 773 -30.39 -36.36 -22.06
C ALA A 773 -31.67 -36.04 -22.86
N PRO A 774 -32.86 -36.13 -22.24
CA PRO A 774 -34.12 -35.94 -22.93
C PRO A 774 -34.20 -34.59 -23.67
N GLY A 775 -34.46 -34.68 -24.96
CA GLY A 775 -34.60 -33.55 -25.86
C GLY A 775 -33.32 -33.17 -26.61
N ALA A 776 -32.15 -33.67 -26.25
CA ALA A 776 -30.90 -33.31 -26.90
C ALA A 776 -30.83 -33.69 -28.38
N ILE A 777 -30.36 -32.76 -29.22
CA ILE A 777 -30.20 -32.95 -30.66
C ILE A 777 -28.71 -32.79 -31.00
N ALA A 778 -28.06 -33.90 -31.34
CA ALA A 778 -26.64 -33.90 -31.66
C ALA A 778 -26.36 -34.61 -32.99
N THR A 779 -25.34 -34.11 -33.69
CA THR A 779 -24.69 -34.76 -34.82
C THR A 779 -23.25 -35.06 -34.41
N LEU A 780 -22.90 -36.34 -34.37
CA LEU A 780 -21.59 -36.87 -34.01
C LEU A 780 -20.96 -37.43 -35.28
N GLU A 781 -19.83 -36.88 -35.71
CA GLU A 781 -19.18 -37.23 -36.97
C GLU A 781 -17.72 -37.65 -36.76
N GLU A 782 -17.27 -38.68 -37.50
CA GLU A 782 -15.86 -39.05 -37.61
C GLU A 782 -15.15 -39.31 -36.26
N GLY A 783 -15.90 -39.78 -35.26
CA GLY A 783 -15.39 -40.00 -33.90
C GLY A 783 -14.98 -41.44 -33.61
N ARG A 784 -14.23 -41.64 -32.53
CA ARG A 784 -13.91 -42.96 -31.96
C ARG A 784 -14.19 -42.99 -30.46
N ILE A 785 -14.82 -44.07 -30.02
CA ILE A 785 -15.12 -44.37 -28.62
C ILE A 785 -14.45 -45.70 -28.27
N ASP A 786 -13.65 -45.75 -27.20
CA ASP A 786 -12.88 -46.94 -26.82
C ASP A 786 -12.83 -47.15 -25.29
N GLY A 787 -13.47 -48.22 -24.79
CA GLY A 787 -13.37 -48.66 -23.39
C GLY A 787 -14.51 -48.34 -22.40
N PRO A 788 -15.38 -47.32 -22.54
CA PRO A 788 -16.40 -47.04 -21.53
C PRO A 788 -17.50 -48.11 -21.48
N GLU A 789 -18.23 -48.21 -20.37
CA GLU A 789 -19.25 -49.26 -20.19
C GLU A 789 -20.35 -49.16 -21.25
N VAL A 790 -20.85 -47.93 -21.47
CA VAL A 790 -21.79 -47.60 -22.53
C VAL A 790 -21.12 -46.66 -23.54
N GLY A 791 -21.14 -46.99 -24.83
CA GLY A 791 -20.65 -46.10 -25.87
C GLY A 791 -21.52 -44.85 -25.98
N LEU A 792 -22.77 -45.02 -26.40
CA LEU A 792 -23.78 -43.96 -26.49
C LEU A 792 -25.00 -44.30 -25.63
N LEU A 793 -25.31 -43.45 -24.65
CA LEU A 793 -26.54 -43.49 -23.85
C LEU A 793 -27.52 -42.42 -24.34
N ILE A 794 -28.73 -42.82 -24.73
CA ILE A 794 -29.80 -41.92 -25.14
C ILE A 794 -30.95 -42.04 -24.15
N GLU A 795 -31.33 -40.93 -23.54
CA GLU A 795 -32.42 -40.89 -22.57
C GLU A 795 -33.66 -40.21 -23.17
N GLY A 796 -34.80 -40.87 -23.09
CA GLY A 796 -36.07 -40.35 -23.59
C GLY A 796 -36.29 -40.57 -25.09
N THR A 797 -37.28 -39.86 -25.64
CA THR A 797 -37.95 -40.22 -26.91
C THR A 797 -37.43 -39.52 -28.16
N ALA A 798 -36.38 -38.69 -28.06
CA ALA A 798 -36.12 -37.65 -29.05
C ALA A 798 -34.71 -37.69 -29.64
N THR A 799 -34.38 -38.71 -30.41
CA THR A 799 -33.45 -38.65 -31.56
C THR A 799 -33.44 -39.99 -32.29
N ASN A 800 -33.44 -39.97 -33.63
CA ASN A 800 -33.13 -41.17 -34.40
C ASN A 800 -31.59 -41.34 -34.39
N PRO A 801 -31.01 -42.36 -33.73
CA PRO A 801 -29.56 -42.47 -33.63
C PRO A 801 -28.85 -42.58 -34.99
N ASP A 802 -29.54 -43.05 -36.03
CA ASP A 802 -28.98 -43.11 -37.39
C ASP A 802 -28.71 -41.70 -37.97
N GLN A 803 -29.38 -40.67 -37.45
CA GLN A 803 -29.11 -39.27 -37.80
C GLN A 803 -28.07 -38.63 -36.86
N THR A 804 -27.76 -39.30 -35.76
CA THR A 804 -26.86 -38.80 -34.72
C THR A 804 -25.43 -39.31 -34.92
N LEU A 805 -25.22 -40.51 -35.47
CA LEU A 805 -23.90 -41.12 -35.64
C LEU A 805 -23.51 -41.20 -37.12
N LEU A 806 -22.54 -40.40 -37.56
CA LEU A 806 -22.01 -40.38 -38.92
C LEU A 806 -20.53 -40.75 -38.94
N GLY A 807 -20.22 -42.02 -39.20
CA GLY A 807 -18.83 -42.49 -39.23
C GLY A 807 -18.16 -42.53 -37.85
N VAL A 808 -18.92 -42.84 -36.79
CA VAL A 808 -18.39 -43.03 -35.43
C VAL A 808 -18.04 -44.50 -35.20
N GLU A 809 -16.81 -44.77 -34.79
CA GLU A 809 -16.31 -46.09 -34.42
C GLU A 809 -16.48 -46.31 -32.90
N ILE A 810 -17.18 -47.37 -32.48
CA ILE A 810 -17.34 -47.73 -31.06
C ILE A 810 -16.70 -49.10 -30.83
N VAL A 811 -15.68 -49.15 -29.98
CA VAL A 811 -14.86 -50.34 -29.74
C VAL A 811 -14.73 -50.62 -28.25
N ASN A 812 -14.63 -51.90 -27.87
CA ASN A 812 -14.36 -52.32 -26.49
C ASN A 812 -15.35 -51.78 -25.42
N THR A 813 -16.60 -51.51 -25.80
CA THR A 813 -17.68 -51.12 -24.88
C THR A 813 -18.59 -52.29 -24.57
N THR A 814 -19.10 -52.41 -23.34
CA THR A 814 -20.09 -53.45 -22.98
C THR A 814 -21.39 -53.27 -23.75
N ASN A 815 -21.85 -52.02 -23.87
CA ASN A 815 -23.04 -51.66 -24.65
C ASN A 815 -22.70 -50.54 -25.64
N ALA A 816 -22.64 -50.84 -26.93
CA ALA A 816 -22.33 -49.82 -27.93
C ALA A 816 -23.35 -48.66 -27.92
N VAL A 817 -24.64 -48.98 -27.85
CA VAL A 817 -25.75 -48.02 -27.72
C VAL A 817 -26.78 -48.53 -26.72
N ARG A 818 -27.12 -47.73 -25.70
CA ARG A 818 -28.20 -47.99 -24.73
C ARG A 818 -29.25 -46.90 -24.82
N ARG A 819 -30.54 -47.27 -24.81
CA ARG A 819 -31.66 -46.34 -24.77
C ARG A 819 -32.45 -46.56 -23.48
N GLU A 820 -32.77 -45.47 -22.77
CA GLU A 820 -33.52 -45.48 -21.51
C GLU A 820 -34.77 -44.61 -21.53
#